data_AF-A0A954D3V7-F1
#
_entry.id   AF-A0A954D3V7-F1
#
_cell.length_a   1.000
_cell.length_b   1.000
_cell.length_c   1.000
_cell.angle_alpha   90.00
_cell.angle_beta   90.00
_cell.angle_gamma   90.00
#
_symmetry.space_group_name_H-M   'P 1'
#
loop_
_entity.id
_entity.type
_entity.pdbx_description
1 polymer ?
#
loop_
_entity_poly.entity_id
_entity_poly.type
_entity_poly.pdbx_seq_one_letter_code
_entity_poly.pdbx_strand_id
1 'polypeptide(L)'
;DHQVYRAVGLDGSSLLVKWNSMLFGNQSIGGYAEARSPAAVVDTVTTSAPFNGFAAIYPYSVIGAFGKGWDDFQTQTPEFVTVAQNMTDATREVIVSNEIDFFEDFEATHGAGLPTETVSYGNEWDAYCIALAETSARIKRSIERLRAAEAMATVVSTLDPTFMEGREPARDLAWMDLGLFWEHDFGMVGFFSGHPWLEGRIDWQNRLADEVETYVDTLHEDARGALGSRITLGPGGDRFFVFNPLGWTRTDKVDLPYSPTTPVHVIDTVTGLEVPSQPITVGGVPTLRILARDLPPVGYRVYTVLPGAGASFGDAATTAPGSGGPTTTTYTVSADDRDATSVFATGAHHVRLSGYSVGEPAEFVSNDAEEESAAVAFTVDLPADATIVGAHLIVRAVSSQSPSPTGGMEVRLYDVADTDPFIDGAAIDLIDHHPLHPSSVIWPAPSWTPGADQTSPDLSSLVQAFIDRPDYLPGNHLGLVVTEGSLAAGRYVGWEDFASGGAPARLEVSYTSPSSPGAGSNIVVQNDRYAVTIAERGAITSLVDHDASDREFALIQAGRVINDLGGAGGTLTVESAGPVSVTVRAESSAVLDHSTRITLTREVDRIEVENELLENFGNTLTWAFGWNLAQPILRHEEVGAILDARLGSQGGHYADAHARYDLLTLNHFADMSGTDGAGVTLSNQDCYFARLGNSSTSLLDTTTPQLSVFAGGRVVNGSNGIPNQGGIDHFLQRFALRTHDGYDAGSAMRFALEHQNPPVAGAVTGALGQLPASSASFLSIDDPSVLVWTLKPADDGADQGIVARLWNVAPAPTTAQLSLGAASIAAAFAVSHIETTEGPLPVLPAGELELPFNPQQLRTVRFLIAPSGPIEFIRGDANGDGSVGDIGDPIFILGYMFASGPAPGCLESADANADGAVNLADVISLLVHLFEMGPAPPAPYPSCGTPSVGLLLGCVSPSCP
;
A
#
# COMPACT_ATOMS: atom_id res chain seq x y z
N ASP A 1 27.84 -8.14 -1.89
CA ASP A 1 26.63 -8.97 -1.67
C ASP A 1 26.94 -10.44 -1.61
N HIS A 2 25.93 -11.21 -1.23
CA HIS A 2 26.02 -12.65 -1.02
C HIS A 2 25.57 -13.41 -2.27
N GLN A 3 26.38 -14.38 -2.73
CA GLN A 3 26.04 -15.15 -3.94
C GLN A 3 24.96 -16.21 -3.69
N VAL A 4 24.95 -16.75 -2.47
CA VAL A 4 23.93 -17.68 -1.97
C VAL A 4 23.64 -17.27 -0.53
N TYR A 5 22.36 -17.08 -0.21
CA TYR A 5 21.90 -16.52 1.06
C TYR A 5 20.47 -16.98 1.39
N ARG A 6 20.02 -16.68 2.60
CA ARG A 6 18.62 -16.85 3.02
C ARG A 6 17.88 -15.52 2.81
N ALA A 7 16.97 -15.47 1.84
CA ALA A 7 16.01 -14.38 1.77
C ALA A 7 14.95 -14.61 2.85
N VAL A 8 14.81 -13.69 3.79
CA VAL A 8 13.92 -13.82 4.95
C VAL A 8 12.85 -12.74 4.86
N GLY A 9 11.59 -13.17 4.85
CA GLY A 9 10.43 -12.28 4.91
C GLY A 9 10.28 -11.63 6.27
N LEU A 10 9.47 -10.57 6.35
CA LEU A 10 9.20 -9.87 7.62
C LEU A 10 8.45 -10.75 8.64
N ASP A 11 7.85 -11.85 8.19
CA ASP A 11 7.22 -12.89 9.01
C ASP A 11 8.17 -13.97 9.53
N GLY A 12 9.45 -13.88 9.18
CA GLY A 12 10.49 -14.85 9.53
C GLY A 12 10.51 -16.10 8.66
N SER A 13 9.63 -16.21 7.65
CA SER A 13 9.76 -17.25 6.63
C SER A 13 11.04 -17.03 5.81
N SER A 14 11.66 -18.12 5.33
CA SER A 14 12.95 -18.02 4.64
C SER A 14 13.03 -18.91 3.41
N LEU A 15 13.63 -18.39 2.34
CA LEU A 15 13.97 -19.14 1.13
C LEU A 15 15.49 -19.19 0.94
N LEU A 16 16.01 -20.32 0.46
CA LEU A 16 17.38 -20.40 -0.01
C LEU A 16 17.46 -19.79 -1.41
N VAL A 17 18.23 -18.71 -1.55
CA VAL A 17 18.37 -17.97 -2.81
C VAL A 17 19.80 -18.10 -3.31
N LYS A 18 19.94 -18.36 -4.61
CA LYS A 18 21.20 -18.28 -5.35
C LYS A 18 21.07 -17.17 -6.38
N TRP A 19 21.82 -16.09 -6.20
CA TRP A 19 21.93 -14.98 -7.13
C TRP A 19 23.39 -14.58 -7.26
N ASN A 20 24.07 -15.09 -8.28
CA ASN A 20 25.48 -14.75 -8.49
C ASN A 20 25.62 -13.33 -9.08
N SER A 21 26.66 -12.60 -8.68
CA SER A 21 26.98 -11.32 -9.31
C SER A 21 27.40 -11.55 -10.76
N MET A 22 26.77 -10.83 -11.69
CA MET A 22 27.05 -10.95 -13.12
C MET A 22 28.37 -10.26 -13.48
N LEU A 23 29.38 -11.05 -13.87
CA LEU A 23 30.73 -10.53 -14.17
C LEU A 23 30.91 -10.06 -15.62
N PHE A 24 30.15 -10.61 -16.57
CA PHE A 24 30.31 -10.29 -18.00
C PHE A 24 28.99 -9.95 -18.70
N GLY A 25 28.01 -10.85 -18.64
CA GLY A 25 26.71 -10.65 -19.28
C GLY A 25 25.77 -11.85 -19.09
N ASN A 26 24.59 -11.79 -19.69
CA ASN A 26 23.50 -12.75 -19.43
C ASN A 26 23.83 -14.23 -19.70
N GLN A 27 24.85 -14.50 -20.54
CA GLN A 27 25.30 -15.86 -20.88
C GLN A 27 26.44 -16.38 -19.97
N SER A 28 26.84 -15.60 -18.97
CA SER A 28 27.88 -15.96 -17.99
C SER A 28 27.27 -16.23 -16.62
N ILE A 29 28.05 -16.79 -15.70
CA ILE A 29 27.63 -17.00 -14.31
C ILE A 29 27.10 -15.68 -13.70
N GLY A 30 25.94 -15.72 -13.05
CA GLY A 30 25.19 -14.54 -12.57
C GLY A 30 24.18 -13.94 -13.55
N GLY A 31 24.22 -14.33 -14.84
CA GLY A 31 23.11 -14.09 -15.76
C GLY A 31 22.04 -15.18 -15.65
N TYR A 32 20.91 -15.05 -16.34
CA TYR A 32 19.88 -16.11 -16.34
C TYR A 32 20.17 -17.24 -17.36
N ALA A 33 21.20 -17.10 -18.19
CA ALA A 33 21.67 -18.12 -19.13
C ALA A 33 23.10 -18.59 -18.81
N GLU A 34 23.41 -18.80 -17.53
CA GLU A 34 24.75 -19.17 -17.01
C GLU A 34 25.35 -20.40 -17.72
N ALA A 35 24.51 -21.36 -18.08
CA ALA A 35 24.90 -22.60 -18.75
C ALA A 35 24.69 -22.56 -20.28
N ARG A 36 24.59 -21.37 -20.90
CA ARG A 36 24.48 -21.23 -22.37
C ARG A 36 25.64 -21.90 -23.10
N SER A 37 26.84 -21.88 -22.50
CA SER A 37 28.01 -22.64 -22.94
C SER A 37 28.54 -23.51 -21.79
N PRO A 38 28.08 -24.77 -21.67
CA PRO A 38 28.43 -25.64 -20.53
C PRO A 38 29.93 -25.81 -20.30
N ALA A 39 30.72 -25.97 -21.37
CA ALA A 39 32.18 -26.11 -21.22
C ALA A 39 32.83 -24.81 -20.71
N ALA A 40 32.38 -23.65 -21.21
CA ALA A 40 32.95 -22.37 -20.83
C ALA A 40 32.62 -22.00 -19.38
N VAL A 41 31.43 -22.33 -18.88
CA VAL A 41 31.08 -22.03 -17.47
C VAL A 41 31.89 -22.91 -16.51
N VAL A 42 32.13 -24.18 -16.84
CA VAL A 42 33.01 -25.05 -16.03
C VAL A 42 34.41 -24.43 -15.91
N ASP A 43 35.01 -23.99 -17.02
CA ASP A 43 36.32 -23.33 -16.98
C ASP A 43 36.28 -21.97 -16.29
N THR A 44 35.16 -21.24 -16.36
CA THR A 44 34.98 -19.94 -15.69
C THR A 44 34.99 -20.09 -14.17
N VAL A 45 34.28 -21.08 -13.63
CA VAL A 45 34.13 -21.27 -12.18
C VAL A 45 35.22 -22.16 -11.56
N THR A 46 36.08 -22.77 -12.39
CA THR A 46 37.22 -23.59 -11.91
C THR A 46 38.56 -23.02 -12.37
N THR A 47 39.01 -23.35 -13.58
CA THR A 47 40.33 -23.01 -14.12
C THR A 47 40.62 -21.50 -14.11
N SER A 48 39.62 -20.69 -14.43
CA SER A 48 39.73 -19.23 -14.58
C SER A 48 39.33 -18.47 -13.32
N ALA A 49 38.71 -19.14 -12.35
CA ALA A 49 38.17 -18.52 -11.14
C ALA A 49 39.18 -17.65 -10.36
N PRO A 50 40.48 -18.02 -10.26
CA PRO A 50 41.48 -17.18 -9.59
C PRO A 50 41.81 -15.87 -10.34
N PHE A 51 41.47 -15.77 -11.62
CA PHE A 51 41.86 -14.66 -12.50
C PHE A 51 40.69 -13.78 -12.94
N ASN A 52 39.45 -14.25 -12.79
CA ASN A 52 38.24 -13.54 -13.22
C ASN A 52 37.40 -12.96 -12.06
N GLY A 53 37.86 -13.11 -10.81
CA GLY A 53 37.17 -12.60 -9.63
C GLY A 53 36.14 -13.55 -9.01
N PHE A 54 35.74 -14.64 -9.67
CA PHE A 54 34.74 -15.57 -9.16
C PHE A 54 35.16 -16.22 -7.83
N ALA A 55 36.42 -16.65 -7.72
CA ALA A 55 36.95 -17.27 -6.50
C ALA A 55 36.94 -16.33 -5.28
N ALA A 56 36.91 -15.01 -5.50
CA ALA A 56 36.88 -14.02 -4.43
C ALA A 56 35.46 -13.83 -3.84
N ILE A 57 34.42 -14.15 -4.61
CA ILE A 57 33.03 -13.88 -4.24
C ILE A 57 32.22 -15.16 -3.97
N TYR A 58 32.66 -16.32 -4.46
CA TYR A 58 31.96 -17.60 -4.31
C TYR A 58 32.78 -18.60 -3.45
N PRO A 59 32.54 -18.69 -2.12
CA PRO A 59 33.37 -19.48 -1.21
C PRO A 59 32.94 -20.95 -1.07
N TYR A 60 31.97 -21.42 -1.86
CA TYR A 60 31.37 -22.76 -1.71
C TYR A 60 31.98 -23.78 -2.66
N SER A 61 32.00 -25.05 -2.25
CA SER A 61 32.55 -26.15 -3.06
C SER A 61 31.58 -26.71 -4.09
N VAL A 62 30.28 -26.38 -3.97
CA VAL A 62 29.21 -26.82 -4.88
C VAL A 62 28.74 -25.61 -5.68
N ILE A 63 28.79 -25.69 -7.01
CA ILE A 63 28.47 -24.58 -7.92
C ILE A 63 27.40 -25.03 -8.91
N GLY A 64 26.24 -24.37 -8.87
CA GLY A 64 25.16 -24.58 -9.84
C GLY A 64 25.25 -23.57 -10.98
N ALA A 65 25.10 -24.03 -12.23
CA ALA A 65 24.96 -23.18 -13.41
C ALA A 65 23.74 -23.61 -14.23
N PHE A 66 22.81 -22.69 -14.47
CA PHE A 66 21.49 -22.99 -15.06
C PHE A 66 21.24 -22.23 -16.37
N GLY A 67 20.18 -22.59 -17.12
CA GLY A 67 19.70 -21.78 -18.24
C GLY A 67 20.41 -21.97 -19.59
N LYS A 68 20.57 -23.20 -20.09
CA LYS A 68 21.10 -23.44 -21.46
C LYS A 68 20.22 -22.84 -22.56
N GLY A 69 18.90 -22.88 -22.37
CA GLY A 69 17.92 -22.48 -23.38
C GLY A 69 17.82 -20.99 -23.61
N TRP A 70 18.20 -20.15 -22.63
CA TRP A 70 17.98 -18.70 -22.72
C TRP A 70 16.50 -18.39 -23.07
N ASP A 71 16.23 -17.45 -23.98
CA ASP A 71 14.86 -17.12 -24.44
C ASP A 71 14.35 -18.06 -25.56
N ASP A 72 15.03 -19.19 -25.81
CA ASP A 72 14.61 -20.15 -26.83
C ASP A 72 13.32 -20.87 -26.36
N PHE A 73 12.23 -20.80 -27.12
CA PHE A 73 10.97 -21.50 -26.82
C PHE A 73 11.13 -23.02 -26.55
N GLN A 74 12.17 -23.62 -27.12
CA GLN A 74 12.53 -25.01 -26.86
C GLN A 74 14.02 -25.23 -27.08
N THR A 75 14.67 -25.93 -26.14
CA THR A 75 16.07 -26.36 -26.29
C THR A 75 16.22 -27.84 -25.95
N GLN A 76 16.78 -28.62 -26.89
CA GLN A 76 17.17 -30.02 -26.68
C GLN A 76 18.65 -30.17 -27.05
N THR A 77 19.48 -30.71 -26.16
CA THR A 77 20.92 -30.86 -26.42
C THR A 77 21.55 -32.03 -25.65
N PRO A 78 22.46 -32.80 -26.27
CA PRO A 78 23.29 -33.80 -25.57
C PRO A 78 24.58 -33.19 -24.98
N GLU A 79 24.81 -31.89 -25.16
CA GLU A 79 26.07 -31.22 -24.83
C GLU A 79 26.43 -31.34 -23.34
N PHE A 80 25.46 -31.19 -22.44
CA PHE A 80 25.68 -31.32 -21.00
C PHE A 80 26.33 -32.65 -20.63
N VAL A 81 25.82 -33.76 -21.17
CA VAL A 81 26.37 -35.10 -20.91
C VAL A 81 27.79 -35.21 -21.45
N THR A 82 28.02 -34.69 -22.66
CA THR A 82 29.34 -34.72 -23.30
C THR A 82 30.36 -33.90 -22.50
N VAL A 83 29.98 -32.71 -22.05
CA VAL A 83 30.83 -31.81 -21.25
C VAL A 83 31.11 -32.40 -19.87
N ALA A 84 30.09 -32.92 -19.19
CA ALA A 84 30.25 -33.56 -17.89
C ALA A 84 31.24 -34.74 -17.93
N GLN A 85 31.11 -35.62 -18.94
CA GLN A 85 32.02 -36.75 -19.14
C GLN A 85 33.45 -36.30 -19.43
N ASN A 86 33.63 -35.27 -20.27
CA ASN A 86 34.95 -34.85 -20.73
C ASN A 86 35.69 -33.95 -19.74
N MET A 87 34.97 -33.20 -18.90
CA MET A 87 35.56 -32.18 -18.03
C MET A 87 35.59 -32.57 -16.55
N THR A 88 35.02 -33.73 -16.18
CA THR A 88 35.27 -34.37 -14.88
C THR A 88 36.70 -34.91 -14.83
N ASP A 89 37.42 -34.62 -13.75
CA ASP A 89 38.78 -35.10 -13.52
C ASP A 89 39.07 -35.35 -12.02
N ALA A 90 40.33 -35.54 -11.65
CA ALA A 90 40.71 -35.83 -10.27
C ALA A 90 40.54 -34.65 -9.29
N THR A 91 40.33 -33.44 -9.80
CA THR A 91 40.23 -32.20 -9.02
C THR A 91 38.82 -31.61 -9.02
N ARG A 92 37.95 -32.04 -9.93
CA ARG A 92 36.55 -31.59 -10.03
C ARG A 92 35.64 -32.67 -10.60
N GLU A 93 34.39 -32.68 -10.12
CA GLU A 93 33.31 -33.49 -10.66
C GLU A 93 32.28 -32.57 -11.34
N VAL A 94 31.90 -32.90 -12.58
CA VAL A 94 30.90 -32.16 -13.34
C VAL A 94 29.68 -33.05 -13.51
N ILE A 95 28.55 -32.65 -12.91
CA ILE A 95 27.34 -33.45 -12.83
C ILE A 95 26.25 -32.81 -13.71
N VAL A 96 25.57 -33.61 -14.52
CA VAL A 96 24.31 -33.18 -15.16
C VAL A 96 23.19 -33.44 -14.17
N SER A 97 22.53 -32.37 -13.73
CA SER A 97 21.54 -32.41 -12.66
C SER A 97 20.44 -31.37 -12.91
N ASN A 98 19.60 -31.12 -11.91
CA ASN A 98 18.51 -30.16 -11.95
C ASN A 98 18.60 -29.21 -10.72
N GLU A 99 17.74 -28.21 -10.66
CA GLU A 99 17.76 -27.20 -9.60
C GLU A 99 17.43 -27.78 -8.22
N ILE A 100 16.54 -28.77 -8.13
CA ILE A 100 16.14 -29.43 -6.88
C ILE A 100 17.33 -30.13 -6.25
N ASP A 101 17.99 -31.02 -7.01
CA ASP A 101 19.19 -31.74 -6.56
C ASP A 101 20.28 -30.77 -6.08
N PHE A 102 20.51 -29.67 -6.80
CA PHE A 102 21.49 -28.66 -6.42
C PHE A 102 21.14 -28.00 -5.09
N PHE A 103 19.90 -27.51 -4.93
CA PHE A 103 19.51 -26.81 -3.71
C PHE A 103 19.47 -27.75 -2.50
N GLU A 104 19.02 -29.00 -2.66
CA GLU A 104 19.04 -30.00 -1.57
C GLU A 104 20.47 -30.33 -1.13
N ASP A 105 21.39 -30.59 -2.07
CA ASP A 105 22.80 -30.87 -1.76
C ASP A 105 23.51 -29.64 -1.17
N PHE A 106 23.26 -28.47 -1.75
CA PHE A 106 23.85 -27.22 -1.27
C PHE A 106 23.37 -26.88 0.13
N GLU A 107 22.08 -26.99 0.41
CA GLU A 107 21.52 -26.74 1.74
C GLU A 107 22.06 -27.73 2.78
N ALA A 108 22.14 -29.01 2.43
CA ALA A 108 22.69 -30.04 3.31
C ALA A 108 24.18 -29.82 3.63
N THR A 109 24.96 -29.31 2.66
CA THR A 109 26.42 -29.18 2.78
C THR A 109 26.87 -27.81 3.31
N HIS A 110 26.24 -26.73 2.83
CA HIS A 110 26.63 -25.34 3.05
C HIS A 110 25.51 -24.47 3.65
N GLY A 111 24.31 -25.02 3.87
CA GLY A 111 23.16 -24.24 4.36
C GLY A 111 23.33 -23.69 5.78
N ALA A 112 24.19 -24.31 6.59
CA ALA A 112 24.51 -23.85 7.94
C ALA A 112 25.42 -22.61 7.90
N GLY A 113 24.92 -21.48 8.42
CA GLY A 113 25.70 -20.23 8.50
C GLY A 113 25.67 -19.38 7.24
N LEU A 114 24.73 -19.64 6.32
CA LEU A 114 24.47 -18.73 5.21
C LEU A 114 24.06 -17.34 5.75
N PRO A 115 24.48 -16.26 5.07
CA PRO A 115 24.02 -14.92 5.39
C PRO A 115 22.51 -14.80 5.11
N THR A 116 21.87 -13.84 5.77
CA THR A 116 20.44 -13.55 5.64
C THR A 116 20.24 -12.15 5.10
N GLU A 117 19.26 -11.99 4.24
CA GLU A 117 18.82 -10.69 3.70
C GLU A 117 17.30 -10.53 3.87
N THR A 118 16.88 -9.35 4.33
CA THR A 118 15.48 -8.94 4.47
C THR A 118 15.34 -7.56 3.85
N VAL A 119 15.41 -7.51 2.52
CA VAL A 119 15.38 -6.27 1.75
C VAL A 119 14.61 -6.46 0.45
N SER A 120 14.04 -5.37 -0.06
CA SER A 120 13.56 -5.22 -1.43
C SER A 120 14.67 -4.62 -2.29
N TYR A 121 14.80 -5.15 -3.50
CA TYR A 121 15.69 -4.62 -4.53
C TYR A 121 14.99 -3.57 -5.42
N GLY A 122 13.74 -3.25 -5.11
CA GLY A 122 12.89 -2.35 -5.90
C GLY A 122 12.38 -3.00 -7.18
N ASN A 123 11.89 -2.15 -8.08
CA ASN A 123 11.03 -2.55 -9.21
C ASN A 123 11.66 -2.17 -10.54
N GLU A 124 11.50 -3.02 -11.57
CA GLU A 124 12.02 -2.75 -12.91
C GLU A 124 11.02 -3.12 -14.01
N TRP A 125 10.81 -4.41 -14.26
CA TRP A 125 9.99 -4.90 -15.38
C TRP A 125 8.49 -4.92 -15.06
N ASP A 126 8.15 -5.07 -13.80
CA ASP A 126 6.80 -4.95 -13.25
C ASP A 126 6.19 -3.54 -13.44
N ALA A 127 7.02 -2.52 -13.63
CA ALA A 127 6.58 -1.15 -13.86
C ALA A 127 5.89 -0.93 -15.22
N TYR A 128 5.99 -1.87 -16.17
CA TYR A 128 5.43 -1.69 -17.51
C TYR A 128 3.90 -1.52 -17.54
N CYS A 129 3.19 -1.91 -16.47
CA CYS A 129 1.75 -1.65 -16.32
C CYS A 129 1.39 -0.14 -16.33
N ILE A 130 2.34 0.75 -16.00
CA ILE A 130 2.17 2.21 -16.11
C ILE A 130 1.92 2.66 -17.57
N ALA A 131 2.38 1.89 -18.56
CA ALA A 131 2.18 2.18 -19.98
C ALA A 131 0.79 1.78 -20.52
N LEU A 132 0.01 1.06 -19.72
CA LEU A 132 -1.41 0.77 -19.94
C LEU A 132 -2.16 1.04 -18.64
N ALA A 133 -2.10 2.28 -18.15
CA ALA A 133 -2.52 2.62 -16.81
C ALA A 133 -4.00 2.26 -16.55
N GLU A 134 -4.91 2.63 -17.44
CA GLU A 134 -6.34 2.31 -17.26
C GLU A 134 -6.62 0.80 -17.38
N THR A 135 -6.04 0.09 -18.36
CA THR A 135 -6.21 -1.37 -18.46
C THR A 135 -5.69 -2.10 -17.22
N SER A 136 -4.59 -1.61 -16.64
CA SER A 136 -4.04 -2.18 -15.41
C SER A 136 -4.90 -1.83 -14.18
N ALA A 137 -5.43 -0.61 -14.12
CA ALA A 137 -6.35 -0.15 -13.08
C ALA A 137 -7.66 -0.97 -13.08
N ARG A 138 -8.16 -1.32 -14.26
CA ARG A 138 -9.30 -2.23 -14.47
C ARG A 138 -9.11 -3.60 -13.79
N ILE A 139 -7.93 -4.21 -13.95
CA ILE A 139 -7.58 -5.43 -13.20
C ILE A 139 -7.58 -5.18 -11.69
N LYS A 140 -6.97 -4.08 -11.23
CA LYS A 140 -6.93 -3.74 -9.80
C LYS A 140 -8.32 -3.62 -9.18
N ARG A 141 -9.20 -2.86 -9.85
CA ARG A 141 -10.60 -2.67 -9.46
C ARG A 141 -11.36 -3.99 -9.41
N SER A 142 -11.09 -4.89 -10.35
CA SER A 142 -11.68 -6.22 -10.39
C SER A 142 -11.24 -7.07 -9.20
N ILE A 143 -9.95 -7.06 -8.87
CA ILE A 143 -9.43 -7.79 -7.70
C ILE A 143 -10.06 -7.27 -6.40
N GLU A 144 -10.17 -5.96 -6.22
CA GLU A 144 -10.83 -5.40 -5.03
C GLU A 144 -12.34 -5.68 -5.02
N ARG A 145 -13.02 -5.61 -6.17
CA ARG A 145 -14.44 -5.99 -6.25
C ARG A 145 -14.67 -7.47 -5.97
N LEU A 146 -13.73 -8.34 -6.35
CA LEU A 146 -13.81 -9.78 -6.11
C LEU A 146 -13.91 -10.08 -4.61
N ARG A 147 -13.26 -9.31 -3.73
CA ARG A 147 -13.39 -9.43 -2.27
C ARG A 147 -14.84 -9.36 -1.81
N ALA A 148 -15.60 -8.38 -2.32
CA ALA A 148 -17.01 -8.25 -1.99
C ALA A 148 -17.88 -9.33 -2.63
N ALA A 149 -17.57 -9.70 -3.88
CA ALA A 149 -18.26 -10.76 -4.60
C ALA A 149 -18.12 -12.11 -3.89
N GLU A 150 -16.90 -12.51 -3.53
CA GLU A 150 -16.62 -13.77 -2.82
C GLU A 150 -17.16 -13.77 -1.39
N ALA A 151 -17.12 -12.64 -0.67
CA ALA A 151 -17.71 -12.54 0.65
C ALA A 151 -19.23 -12.77 0.61
N MET A 152 -19.95 -12.14 -0.32
CA MET A 152 -21.39 -12.39 -0.50
C MET A 152 -21.65 -13.81 -1.00
N ALA A 153 -20.86 -14.31 -1.95
CA ALA A 153 -20.99 -15.67 -2.49
C ALA A 153 -20.76 -16.72 -1.41
N THR A 154 -19.83 -16.49 -0.49
CA THR A 154 -19.59 -17.35 0.69
C THR A 154 -20.85 -17.41 1.55
N VAL A 155 -21.39 -16.25 1.95
CA VAL A 155 -22.62 -16.18 2.77
C VAL A 155 -23.77 -16.91 2.08
N VAL A 156 -23.96 -16.68 0.78
CA VAL A 156 -25.00 -17.36 -0.01
C VAL A 156 -24.76 -18.87 -0.05
N SER A 157 -23.52 -19.31 -0.22
CA SER A 157 -23.15 -20.73 -0.32
C SER A 157 -23.36 -21.49 0.99
N THR A 158 -23.31 -20.81 2.15
CA THR A 158 -23.68 -21.44 3.43
C THR A 158 -25.16 -21.84 3.52
N LEU A 159 -26.01 -21.19 2.73
CA LEU A 159 -27.46 -21.44 2.67
C LEU A 159 -27.86 -22.24 1.42
N ASP A 160 -27.01 -22.24 0.40
CA ASP A 160 -27.20 -22.92 -0.88
C ASP A 160 -25.85 -23.36 -1.42
N PRO A 161 -25.39 -24.58 -1.05
CA PRO A 161 -24.08 -25.10 -1.47
C PRO A 161 -23.91 -25.19 -2.99
N THR A 162 -25.01 -25.18 -3.76
CA THR A 162 -24.99 -25.27 -5.22
C THR A 162 -24.73 -23.93 -5.92
N PHE A 163 -24.67 -22.82 -5.19
CA PHE A 163 -24.57 -21.47 -5.76
C PHE A 163 -23.37 -21.25 -6.68
N MET A 164 -22.25 -21.91 -6.38
CA MET A 164 -21.01 -21.82 -7.17
C MET A 164 -20.96 -22.84 -8.32
N GLU A 165 -21.85 -23.83 -8.36
CA GLU A 165 -21.83 -24.88 -9.39
C GLU A 165 -21.99 -24.28 -10.79
N GLY A 166 -21.14 -24.71 -11.72
CA GLY A 166 -21.14 -24.28 -13.11
C GLY A 166 -20.39 -22.99 -13.38
N ARG A 167 -19.78 -22.37 -12.36
CA ARG A 167 -18.92 -21.18 -12.49
C ARG A 167 -17.44 -21.51 -12.64
N GLU A 168 -17.05 -22.77 -12.45
CA GLU A 168 -15.66 -23.23 -12.45
C GLU A 168 -14.94 -22.88 -13.76
N PRO A 169 -15.50 -23.10 -14.96
CA PRO A 169 -14.79 -22.75 -16.20
C PRO A 169 -14.49 -21.25 -16.33
N ALA A 170 -15.41 -20.39 -15.88
CA ALA A 170 -15.23 -18.94 -15.93
C ALA A 170 -14.25 -18.46 -14.85
N ARG A 171 -14.31 -19.05 -13.65
CA ARG A 171 -13.35 -18.84 -12.58
C ARG A 171 -11.95 -19.20 -13.03
N ASP A 172 -11.77 -20.41 -13.55
CA ASP A 172 -10.46 -20.94 -13.95
C ASP A 172 -9.85 -20.13 -15.10
N LEU A 173 -10.68 -19.66 -16.05
CA LEU A 173 -10.27 -18.72 -17.09
C LEU A 173 -9.80 -17.40 -16.48
N ALA A 174 -10.59 -16.76 -15.61
CA ALA A 174 -10.23 -15.49 -14.99
C ALA A 174 -8.92 -15.57 -14.18
N TRP A 175 -8.69 -16.66 -13.44
CA TRP A 175 -7.41 -16.85 -12.72
C TRP A 175 -6.22 -17.09 -13.66
N MET A 176 -6.43 -17.81 -14.77
CA MET A 176 -5.42 -17.96 -15.81
C MET A 176 -5.10 -16.59 -16.44
N ASP A 177 -6.11 -15.81 -16.75
CA ASP A 177 -5.97 -14.49 -17.36
C ASP A 177 -5.28 -13.49 -16.43
N LEU A 178 -5.59 -13.52 -15.13
CA LEU A 178 -4.85 -12.77 -14.11
C LEU A 178 -3.37 -13.14 -14.11
N GLY A 179 -3.02 -14.43 -14.18
CA GLY A 179 -1.62 -14.87 -14.24
C GLY A 179 -0.91 -14.44 -15.52
N LEU A 180 -1.60 -14.50 -16.66
CA LEU A 180 -1.05 -14.13 -17.96
C LEU A 180 -0.94 -12.61 -18.16
N PHE A 181 -1.82 -11.82 -17.53
CA PHE A 181 -1.79 -10.36 -17.63
C PHE A 181 -0.48 -9.82 -17.10
N TRP A 182 0.03 -10.35 -15.98
CA TRP A 182 1.25 -9.88 -15.31
C TRP A 182 2.56 -10.46 -15.85
N GLU A 183 2.52 -11.12 -17.01
CA GLU A 183 3.72 -11.66 -17.63
C GLU A 183 4.77 -10.56 -17.86
N HIS A 184 6.01 -10.79 -17.41
CA HIS A 184 6.98 -9.71 -17.12
C HIS A 184 7.41 -8.89 -18.35
N ASP A 185 7.20 -9.42 -19.56
CA ASP A 185 7.41 -8.70 -20.82
C ASP A 185 6.24 -7.76 -21.20
N PHE A 186 5.23 -7.61 -20.31
CA PHE A 186 4.00 -6.80 -20.40
C PHE A 186 4.08 -5.59 -21.34
N GLY A 187 5.14 -4.79 -21.21
CA GLY A 187 5.35 -3.57 -22.00
C GLY A 187 6.75 -3.46 -22.60
N MET A 188 7.51 -4.55 -22.76
CA MET A 188 8.83 -4.54 -23.38
C MET A 188 8.76 -4.39 -24.92
N VAL A 189 8.06 -3.35 -25.38
CA VAL A 189 7.80 -3.07 -26.80
C VAL A 189 8.73 -2.00 -27.38
N GLY A 190 9.64 -1.44 -26.57
CA GLY A 190 10.55 -0.35 -26.96
C GLY A 190 11.45 -0.70 -28.15
N PHE A 191 11.91 -1.96 -28.27
CA PHE A 191 12.70 -2.43 -29.41
C PHE A 191 11.88 -2.62 -30.70
N PHE A 192 10.55 -2.69 -30.60
CA PHE A 192 9.64 -3.07 -31.67
C PHE A 192 8.52 -2.04 -31.88
N SER A 193 8.71 -0.78 -31.46
CA SER A 193 7.71 0.27 -31.65
C SER A 193 7.32 0.40 -33.12
N GLY A 194 6.05 0.16 -33.46
CA GLY A 194 5.54 0.13 -34.84
C GLY A 194 5.54 -1.25 -35.51
N HIS A 195 5.91 -2.31 -34.79
CA HIS A 195 5.80 -3.69 -35.27
C HIS A 195 4.31 -4.15 -35.25
N PRO A 196 3.84 -4.93 -36.24
CA PRO A 196 2.44 -5.39 -36.31
C PRO A 196 1.92 -6.19 -35.10
N TRP A 197 2.80 -6.65 -34.21
CA TRP A 197 2.42 -7.41 -33.02
C TRP A 197 2.05 -6.54 -31.83
N LEU A 198 2.40 -5.24 -31.84
CA LEU A 198 2.08 -4.32 -30.74
C LEU A 198 0.57 -4.20 -30.54
N GLU A 199 -0.17 -4.02 -31.63
CA GLU A 199 -1.64 -3.99 -31.61
C GLU A 199 -2.19 -5.31 -31.04
N GLY A 200 -1.66 -6.46 -31.49
CA GLY A 200 -2.03 -7.77 -30.95
C GLY A 200 -1.72 -7.95 -29.45
N ARG A 201 -0.63 -7.35 -28.93
CA ARG A 201 -0.32 -7.37 -27.48
C ARG A 201 -1.30 -6.50 -26.69
N ILE A 202 -1.64 -5.31 -27.19
CA ILE A 202 -2.64 -4.43 -26.56
C ILE A 202 -4.01 -5.10 -26.54
N ASP A 203 -4.45 -5.65 -27.67
CA ASP A 203 -5.71 -6.39 -27.79
C ASP A 203 -5.74 -7.60 -26.85
N TRP A 204 -4.61 -8.29 -26.70
CA TRP A 204 -4.50 -9.40 -25.75
C TRP A 204 -4.68 -8.94 -24.31
N GLN A 205 -3.98 -7.88 -23.88
CA GLN A 205 -4.12 -7.37 -22.50
C GLN A 205 -5.54 -6.87 -22.21
N ASN A 206 -6.16 -6.17 -23.16
CA ASN A 206 -7.54 -5.72 -23.01
C ASN A 206 -8.50 -6.91 -22.90
N ARG A 207 -8.31 -7.97 -23.72
CA ARG A 207 -9.13 -9.18 -23.64
C ARG A 207 -8.99 -9.87 -22.28
N LEU A 208 -7.77 -10.05 -21.77
CA LEU A 208 -7.55 -10.64 -20.44
C LEU A 208 -8.26 -9.82 -19.35
N ALA A 209 -8.17 -8.48 -19.41
CA ALA A 209 -8.88 -7.60 -18.48
C ALA A 209 -10.41 -7.72 -18.59
N ASP A 210 -10.95 -7.77 -19.81
CA ASP A 210 -12.37 -7.96 -20.07
C ASP A 210 -12.88 -9.30 -19.51
N GLU A 211 -12.13 -10.39 -19.68
CA GLU A 211 -12.47 -11.75 -19.23
C GLU A 211 -12.49 -11.82 -17.69
N VAL A 212 -11.50 -11.20 -17.01
CA VAL A 212 -11.45 -11.07 -15.55
C VAL A 212 -12.62 -10.23 -15.02
N GLU A 213 -12.83 -9.04 -15.57
CA GLU A 213 -13.94 -8.15 -15.18
C GLU A 213 -15.29 -8.86 -15.32
N THR A 214 -15.50 -9.54 -16.45
CA THR A 214 -16.75 -10.25 -16.72
C THR A 214 -17.07 -11.29 -15.65
N TYR A 215 -16.06 -12.08 -15.24
CA TYR A 215 -16.24 -13.07 -14.17
C TYR A 215 -16.61 -12.40 -12.84
N VAL A 216 -15.84 -11.39 -12.44
CA VAL A 216 -16.02 -10.69 -11.16
C VAL A 216 -17.37 -9.99 -11.08
N ASP A 217 -17.74 -9.23 -12.12
CA ASP A 217 -19.01 -8.50 -12.14
C ASP A 217 -20.21 -9.44 -12.15
N THR A 218 -20.12 -10.56 -12.88
CA THR A 218 -21.18 -11.59 -12.90
C THR A 218 -21.35 -12.21 -11.51
N LEU A 219 -20.25 -12.62 -10.86
CA LEU A 219 -20.30 -13.18 -9.51
C LEU A 219 -20.84 -12.16 -8.50
N HIS A 220 -20.39 -10.91 -8.59
CA HIS A 220 -20.84 -9.82 -7.74
C HIS A 220 -22.35 -9.60 -7.83
N GLU A 221 -22.90 -9.47 -9.04
CA GLU A 221 -24.32 -9.23 -9.25
C GLU A 221 -25.20 -10.41 -8.86
N ASP A 222 -24.77 -11.64 -9.20
CA ASP A 222 -25.49 -12.85 -8.83
C ASP A 222 -25.51 -13.03 -7.31
N ALA A 223 -24.38 -12.84 -6.62
CA ALA A 223 -24.29 -12.95 -5.17
C ALA A 223 -25.10 -11.86 -4.46
N ARG A 224 -25.07 -10.62 -4.97
CA ARG A 224 -25.88 -9.50 -4.46
C ARG A 224 -27.38 -9.79 -4.57
N GLY A 225 -27.83 -10.27 -5.72
CA GLY A 225 -29.24 -10.66 -5.92
C GLY A 225 -29.66 -11.85 -5.06
N ALA A 226 -28.81 -12.88 -5.00
CA ALA A 226 -29.03 -14.07 -4.20
C ALA A 226 -29.12 -13.75 -2.71
N LEU A 227 -28.26 -12.87 -2.18
CA LEU A 227 -28.32 -12.38 -0.81
C LEU A 227 -29.63 -11.63 -0.54
N GLY A 228 -30.00 -10.68 -1.41
CA GLY A 228 -31.24 -9.91 -1.27
C GLY A 228 -32.52 -10.76 -1.27
N SER A 229 -32.52 -11.91 -1.95
CA SER A 229 -33.62 -12.88 -1.93
C SER A 229 -33.74 -13.65 -0.62
N ARG A 230 -32.62 -13.83 0.09
CA ARG A 230 -32.55 -14.60 1.35
C ARG A 230 -32.83 -13.73 2.57
N ILE A 231 -32.67 -12.42 2.49
CA ILE A 231 -33.03 -11.51 3.58
C ILE A 231 -34.55 -11.46 3.72
N THR A 232 -35.06 -11.77 4.91
CA THR A 232 -36.51 -11.76 5.20
C THR A 232 -37.12 -10.38 4.91
N LEU A 233 -38.17 -10.34 4.10
CA LEU A 233 -38.86 -9.09 3.78
C LEU A 233 -39.68 -8.61 4.99
N GLY A 234 -39.30 -7.47 5.56
CA GLY A 234 -40.07 -6.79 6.60
C GLY A 234 -41.24 -5.96 6.04
N PRO A 235 -42.17 -5.49 6.90
CA PRO A 235 -43.31 -4.68 6.47
C PRO A 235 -42.90 -3.24 6.08
N GLY A 236 -43.57 -2.68 5.08
CA GLY A 236 -43.49 -1.26 4.70
C GLY A 236 -42.29 -0.88 3.82
N GLY A 237 -42.55 0.03 2.86
CA GLY A 237 -41.58 0.70 1.98
C GLY A 237 -40.79 -0.21 1.03
N ASP A 238 -40.03 0.42 0.13
CA ASP A 238 -38.98 -0.27 -0.62
C ASP A 238 -37.78 -0.49 0.32
N ARG A 239 -37.19 -1.68 0.31
CA ARG A 239 -36.13 -2.07 1.26
C ARG A 239 -34.83 -2.42 0.55
N PHE A 240 -33.74 -1.96 1.14
CA PHE A 240 -32.39 -2.18 0.63
C PHE A 240 -31.49 -2.67 1.75
N PHE A 241 -30.71 -3.70 1.49
CA PHE A 241 -29.60 -4.06 2.36
C PHE A 241 -28.37 -3.29 1.95
N VAL A 242 -27.50 -3.03 2.92
CA VAL A 242 -26.15 -2.50 2.74
C VAL A 242 -25.21 -3.51 3.38
N PHE A 243 -24.42 -4.18 2.55
CA PHE A 243 -23.47 -5.21 2.94
C PHE A 243 -22.06 -4.65 3.04
N ASN A 244 -21.40 -4.88 4.17
CA ASN A 244 -20.00 -4.59 4.40
C ASN A 244 -19.17 -5.86 4.19
N PRO A 245 -18.32 -5.92 3.16
CA PRO A 245 -17.47 -7.08 2.90
C PRO A 245 -16.24 -7.18 3.80
N LEU A 246 -15.93 -6.16 4.61
CA LEU A 246 -14.72 -6.11 5.43
C LEU A 246 -14.93 -6.74 6.81
N GLY A 247 -13.83 -7.18 7.44
CA GLY A 247 -13.83 -7.93 8.70
C GLY A 247 -14.05 -7.12 9.98
N TRP A 248 -14.36 -5.82 9.88
CA TRP A 248 -14.63 -4.92 11.01
C TRP A 248 -15.87 -4.06 10.77
N THR A 249 -16.43 -3.51 11.85
CA THR A 249 -17.56 -2.57 11.79
C THR A 249 -17.12 -1.22 11.24
N ARG A 250 -17.93 -0.62 10.36
CA ARG A 250 -17.66 0.72 9.83
C ARG A 250 -18.92 1.53 9.52
N THR A 251 -18.73 2.83 9.33
CA THR A 251 -19.74 3.78 8.84
C THR A 251 -19.27 4.33 7.51
N ASP A 252 -20.16 4.40 6.51
CA ASP A 252 -19.81 4.97 5.20
C ASP A 252 -21.02 5.55 4.47
N LYS A 253 -20.78 6.36 3.43
CA LYS A 253 -21.81 6.75 2.46
C LYS A 253 -22.12 5.58 1.54
N VAL A 254 -23.40 5.42 1.21
CA VAL A 254 -23.84 4.33 0.34
C VAL A 254 -24.90 4.83 -0.62
N ASP A 255 -24.74 4.44 -1.88
CA ASP A 255 -25.63 4.79 -2.97
C ASP A 255 -26.64 3.66 -3.19
N LEU A 256 -27.90 3.90 -2.80
CA LEU A 256 -28.97 2.92 -2.97
C LEU A 256 -29.43 2.89 -4.43
N PRO A 257 -29.70 1.71 -5.02
CA PRO A 257 -30.26 1.59 -6.37
C PRO A 257 -31.74 2.01 -6.40
N TYR A 258 -31.99 3.29 -6.12
CA TYR A 258 -33.29 3.93 -5.99
C TYR A 258 -33.25 5.33 -6.59
N SER A 259 -34.13 5.60 -7.54
CA SER A 259 -34.26 6.91 -8.20
C SER A 259 -35.51 7.63 -7.69
N PRO A 260 -35.39 8.54 -6.72
CA PRO A 260 -36.55 9.22 -6.15
C PRO A 260 -37.23 10.11 -7.19
N THR A 261 -38.53 9.91 -7.41
CA THR A 261 -39.39 10.79 -8.24
C THR A 261 -40.25 11.74 -7.41
N THR A 262 -40.30 11.52 -6.10
CA THR A 262 -40.98 12.36 -5.10
C THR A 262 -40.07 12.47 -3.87
N PRO A 263 -40.28 13.44 -2.97
CA PRO A 263 -39.55 13.49 -1.71
C PRO A 263 -39.68 12.18 -0.93
N VAL A 264 -38.56 11.63 -0.47
CA VAL A 264 -38.47 10.41 0.33
C VAL A 264 -37.54 10.64 1.53
N HIS A 265 -37.65 9.76 2.52
CA HIS A 265 -36.71 9.65 3.63
C HIS A 265 -36.39 8.18 3.90
N VAL A 266 -35.30 7.93 4.63
CA VAL A 266 -34.76 6.58 4.83
C VAL A 266 -34.72 6.25 6.31
N ILE A 267 -35.28 5.10 6.67
CA ILE A 267 -35.27 4.56 8.04
C ILE A 267 -34.29 3.40 8.12
N ASP A 268 -33.36 3.44 9.08
CA ASP A 268 -32.59 2.26 9.48
C ASP A 268 -33.51 1.31 10.27
N THR A 269 -33.64 0.08 9.79
CA THR A 269 -34.56 -0.90 10.37
C THR A 269 -34.08 -1.48 11.70
N VAL A 270 -32.79 -1.34 12.03
CA VAL A 270 -32.23 -1.76 13.32
C VAL A 270 -32.62 -0.77 14.41
N THR A 271 -32.40 0.52 14.17
CA THR A 271 -32.64 1.58 15.16
C THR A 271 -34.07 2.12 15.12
N GLY A 272 -34.77 1.98 14.00
CA GLY A 272 -36.07 2.60 13.74
C GLY A 272 -36.01 4.12 13.55
N LEU A 273 -34.80 4.67 13.38
CA LEU A 273 -34.56 6.10 13.23
C LEU A 273 -34.31 6.47 11.76
N GLU A 274 -34.64 7.71 11.44
CA GLU A 274 -34.31 8.29 10.14
C GLU A 274 -32.80 8.56 10.02
N VAL A 275 -32.22 8.21 8.87
CA VAL A 275 -30.82 8.46 8.57
C VAL A 275 -30.66 9.62 7.57
N PRO A 276 -29.56 10.37 7.64
CA PRO A 276 -29.22 11.35 6.62
C PRO A 276 -29.27 10.71 5.23
N SER A 277 -30.02 11.33 4.33
CA SER A 277 -30.14 10.90 2.94
C SER A 277 -30.21 12.10 2.01
N GLN A 278 -29.68 11.97 0.80
CA GLN A 278 -29.71 13.02 -0.20
C GLN A 278 -29.80 12.46 -1.62
N PRO A 279 -30.60 13.06 -2.50
CA PRO A 279 -30.55 12.72 -3.93
C PRO A 279 -29.24 13.24 -4.53
N ILE A 280 -28.59 12.39 -5.34
CA ILE A 280 -27.39 12.72 -6.10
C ILE A 280 -27.51 12.18 -7.53
N THR A 281 -26.53 12.50 -8.37
CA THR A 281 -26.38 11.92 -9.70
C THR A 281 -25.03 11.21 -9.76
N VAL A 282 -25.03 9.90 -10.03
CA VAL A 282 -23.81 9.10 -10.19
C VAL A 282 -23.80 8.56 -11.62
N GLY A 283 -22.76 8.87 -12.41
CA GLY A 283 -22.69 8.44 -13.82
C GLY A 283 -23.90 8.87 -14.66
N GLY A 284 -24.52 10.02 -14.34
CA GLY A 284 -25.76 10.49 -14.99
C GLY A 284 -27.05 9.86 -14.49
N VAL A 285 -26.99 8.92 -13.53
CA VAL A 285 -28.16 8.21 -12.98
C VAL A 285 -28.59 8.85 -11.65
N PRO A 286 -29.85 9.31 -11.52
CA PRO A 286 -30.40 9.78 -10.26
C PRO A 286 -30.43 8.66 -9.22
N THR A 287 -29.79 8.90 -8.07
CA THR A 287 -29.50 7.90 -7.05
C THR A 287 -29.75 8.49 -5.66
N LEU A 288 -30.16 7.67 -4.69
CA LEU A 288 -30.33 8.10 -3.30
C LEU A 288 -29.12 7.68 -2.47
N ARG A 289 -28.32 8.66 -2.04
CA ARG A 289 -27.19 8.44 -1.14
C ARG A 289 -27.66 8.50 0.31
N ILE A 290 -27.19 7.59 1.15
CA ILE A 290 -27.47 7.52 2.59
C ILE A 290 -26.17 7.46 3.39
N LEU A 291 -26.23 7.89 4.66
CA LEU A 291 -25.18 7.59 5.63
C LEU A 291 -25.53 6.28 6.36
N ALA A 292 -24.78 5.21 6.09
CA ALA A 292 -24.98 3.90 6.68
C ALA A 292 -24.04 3.70 7.86
N ARG A 293 -24.58 3.68 9.09
CA ARG A 293 -23.80 3.57 10.33
C ARG A 293 -23.68 2.13 10.83
N ASP A 294 -22.56 1.85 11.49
CA ASP A 294 -22.26 0.61 12.21
C ASP A 294 -22.60 -0.65 11.40
N LEU A 295 -22.18 -0.66 10.13
CA LEU A 295 -22.34 -1.82 9.28
C LEU A 295 -21.51 -2.97 9.87
N PRO A 296 -22.14 -4.13 10.18
CA PRO A 296 -21.45 -5.24 10.82
C PRO A 296 -20.35 -5.81 9.92
N PRO A 297 -19.32 -6.45 10.49
CA PRO A 297 -18.27 -7.09 9.72
C PRO A 297 -18.83 -8.28 8.95
N VAL A 298 -18.37 -8.46 7.70
CA VAL A 298 -18.87 -9.42 6.71
C VAL A 298 -20.36 -9.63 6.91
N GLY A 299 -21.16 -8.60 6.66
CA GLY A 299 -22.51 -8.52 7.18
C GLY A 299 -23.31 -7.38 6.60
N TYR A 300 -24.60 -7.31 6.91
CA TYR A 300 -25.48 -6.27 6.37
C TYR A 300 -26.36 -5.60 7.43
N ARG A 301 -26.83 -4.40 7.08
CA ARG A 301 -28.00 -3.73 7.69
C ARG A 301 -29.04 -3.41 6.62
N VAL A 302 -30.32 -3.39 7.00
CA VAL A 302 -31.44 -3.12 6.10
C VAL A 302 -32.01 -1.72 6.38
N TYR A 303 -32.28 -0.99 5.29
CA TYR A 303 -32.85 0.34 5.28
C TYR A 303 -34.17 0.33 4.51
N THR A 304 -35.13 1.14 4.95
CA THR A 304 -36.44 1.28 4.31
C THR A 304 -36.60 2.70 3.77
N VAL A 305 -36.93 2.82 2.49
CA VAL A 305 -37.27 4.09 1.85
C VAL A 305 -38.77 4.31 1.97
N LEU A 306 -39.15 5.46 2.52
CA LEU A 306 -40.54 5.86 2.76
C LEU A 306 -40.88 7.18 2.06
N PRO A 307 -42.12 7.36 1.59
CA PRO A 307 -42.54 8.62 0.97
C PRO A 307 -42.62 9.77 1.98
N GLY A 308 -42.36 10.99 1.51
CA GLY A 308 -42.37 12.21 2.31
C GLY A 308 -40.96 12.72 2.62
N ALA A 309 -40.85 14.03 2.88
CA ALA A 309 -39.56 14.72 3.00
C ALA A 309 -38.70 14.34 4.22
N GLY A 310 -39.29 13.67 5.22
CA GLY A 310 -38.57 13.29 6.45
C GLY A 310 -38.13 14.45 7.32
N ALA A 311 -37.12 14.18 8.14
CA ALA A 311 -36.38 15.12 8.96
C ALA A 311 -35.39 15.95 8.12
N SER A 312 -35.17 17.19 8.54
CA SER A 312 -34.14 18.04 7.94
C SER A 312 -32.82 17.84 8.66
N PHE A 313 -31.78 17.51 7.90
CA PHE A 313 -30.40 17.41 8.35
C PHE A 313 -29.60 18.56 7.71
N GLY A 314 -28.64 19.14 8.44
CA GLY A 314 -27.70 20.11 7.87
C GLY A 314 -26.72 19.43 6.91
N ASP A 315 -26.06 20.20 6.06
CA ASP A 315 -25.06 19.67 5.13
C ASP A 315 -23.89 19.01 5.86
N ALA A 316 -23.25 18.04 5.21
CA ALA A 316 -22.10 17.31 5.75
C ALA A 316 -20.84 18.18 5.90
N ALA A 317 -20.76 19.27 5.13
CA ALA A 317 -19.71 20.27 5.17
C ALA A 317 -20.28 21.62 4.72
N THR A 318 -19.56 22.69 5.00
CA THR A 318 -19.84 24.04 4.48
C THR A 318 -18.90 24.37 3.33
N THR A 319 -19.35 25.24 2.41
CA THR A 319 -18.51 25.74 1.32
C THR A 319 -18.42 27.26 1.35
N ALA A 320 -17.23 27.80 1.09
CA ALA A 320 -16.99 29.23 1.03
C ALA A 320 -15.97 29.57 -0.07
N PRO A 321 -16.02 30.77 -0.67
CA PRO A 321 -14.92 31.28 -1.48
C PRO A 321 -13.65 31.34 -0.63
N GLY A 322 -12.57 30.73 -1.10
CA GLY A 322 -11.26 30.82 -0.45
C GLY A 322 -10.54 32.09 -0.87
N SER A 323 -10.15 32.95 0.07
CA SER A 323 -9.05 33.88 -0.17
C SER A 323 -7.76 33.07 -0.11
N GLY A 324 -6.92 33.10 -1.14
CA GLY A 324 -5.62 32.42 -1.12
C GLY A 324 -4.86 32.78 0.15
N GLY A 325 -4.71 31.82 1.05
CA GLY A 325 -3.84 31.95 2.22
C GLY A 325 -2.38 32.08 1.77
N PRO A 326 -1.47 32.52 2.65
CA PRO A 326 -0.06 32.54 2.33
C PRO A 326 0.47 31.12 2.09
N THR A 327 1.04 30.92 0.91
CA THR A 327 1.77 29.72 0.49
C THR A 327 3.13 29.71 1.14
N THR A 328 3.57 28.60 1.73
CA THR A 328 4.94 28.45 2.25
C THR A 328 5.73 27.47 1.38
N THR A 329 6.91 27.89 0.92
CA THR A 329 7.87 27.09 0.15
C THR A 329 9.19 27.01 0.91
N THR A 330 9.82 25.84 0.94
CA THR A 330 11.17 25.66 1.52
C THR A 330 12.19 25.42 0.42
N TYR A 331 13.22 26.25 0.36
CA TYR A 331 14.39 26.12 -0.52
C TYR A 331 15.57 25.52 0.24
N THR A 332 16.35 24.68 -0.41
CA THR A 332 17.53 24.02 0.19
C THR A 332 18.75 24.32 -0.68
N VAL A 333 19.90 24.61 -0.05
CA VAL A 333 21.17 24.81 -0.77
C VAL A 333 21.66 23.49 -1.38
N SER A 334 22.33 23.54 -2.53
CA SER A 334 22.96 22.38 -3.18
C SER A 334 24.31 22.02 -2.53
N ALA A 335 24.70 20.73 -2.58
CA ALA A 335 25.97 20.24 -2.03
C ALA A 335 27.14 20.52 -2.99
N ASP A 336 27.39 21.78 -3.31
CA ASP A 336 28.37 22.23 -4.30
C ASP A 336 29.04 23.57 -3.95
N ASP A 337 28.92 24.58 -4.81
CA ASP A 337 29.58 25.89 -4.71
C ASP A 337 28.59 26.99 -4.30
N ARG A 338 27.53 26.59 -3.58
CA ARG A 338 26.39 27.44 -3.18
C ARG A 338 26.32 27.74 -1.69
N ASP A 339 27.25 27.22 -0.92
CA ASP A 339 27.56 27.63 0.44
C ASP A 339 29.08 27.83 0.55
N ALA A 340 29.52 28.86 1.28
CA ALA A 340 30.92 29.13 1.52
C ALA A 340 31.18 29.93 2.79
N THR A 341 32.43 29.87 3.28
CA THR A 341 32.95 30.79 4.31
C THR A 341 34.20 31.54 3.82
N SER A 342 34.33 32.82 4.17
CA SER A 342 35.56 33.60 3.97
C SER A 342 36.31 33.70 5.29
N VAL A 343 37.64 33.53 5.24
CA VAL A 343 38.52 33.61 6.42
C VAL A 343 39.65 34.59 6.17
N PHE A 344 39.88 35.53 7.09
CA PHE A 344 41.03 36.41 7.09
C PHE A 344 42.28 35.67 7.57
N ALA A 345 43.19 35.38 6.64
CA ALA A 345 44.45 34.72 6.94
C ALA A 345 45.60 35.36 6.16
N THR A 346 46.76 35.51 6.79
CA THR A 346 47.98 36.03 6.14
C THR A 346 47.84 37.43 5.48
N GLY A 347 46.90 38.24 5.97
CA GLY A 347 46.70 39.63 5.52
C GLY A 347 45.67 39.82 4.38
N ALA A 348 44.88 38.79 4.06
CA ALA A 348 43.77 38.84 3.12
C ALA A 348 42.67 37.84 3.49
N HIS A 349 41.43 38.07 3.03
CA HIS A 349 40.35 37.09 3.12
C HIS A 349 40.49 36.05 1.99
N HIS A 350 40.11 34.81 2.29
CA HIS A 350 40.05 33.71 1.34
C HIS A 350 38.74 32.93 1.48
N VAL A 351 38.01 32.77 0.38
CA VAL A 351 36.79 31.93 0.30
C VAL A 351 37.15 30.45 0.35
N ARG A 352 36.34 29.65 1.05
CA ARG A 352 36.45 28.19 1.17
C ARG A 352 35.08 27.54 0.96
N LEU A 353 35.03 26.54 0.08
CA LEU A 353 33.79 25.80 -0.25
C LEU A 353 33.61 24.51 0.56
N SER A 354 34.66 23.97 1.17
CA SER A 354 34.59 22.71 1.94
C SER A 354 34.84 22.96 3.42
N GLY A 355 34.12 23.93 3.94
CA GLY A 355 34.18 24.36 5.33
C GLY A 355 35.44 25.13 5.68
N TYR A 356 35.51 25.51 6.95
CA TYR A 356 36.58 26.34 7.47
C TYR A 356 37.95 25.67 7.40
N SER A 357 38.11 24.41 7.79
CA SER A 357 39.40 23.72 7.68
C SER A 357 39.28 22.20 7.60
N VAL A 358 40.38 21.52 7.25
CA VAL A 358 40.41 20.05 7.21
C VAL A 358 40.15 19.50 8.62
N GLY A 359 38.99 18.87 8.82
CA GLY A 359 38.51 18.36 10.11
C GLY A 359 37.50 19.27 10.82
N GLU A 360 37.20 20.44 10.26
CA GLU A 360 36.16 21.38 10.72
C GLU A 360 35.25 21.76 9.54
N PRO A 361 34.37 20.84 9.11
CA PRO A 361 33.47 20.99 7.96
C PRO A 361 32.26 21.88 8.31
N ALA A 362 32.53 23.14 8.61
CA ALA A 362 31.53 24.10 9.04
C ALA A 362 31.78 25.47 8.43
N GLU A 363 30.70 26.23 8.25
CA GLU A 363 30.77 27.65 7.93
C GLU A 363 30.77 28.47 9.22
N PHE A 364 31.61 29.51 9.29
CA PHE A 364 31.71 30.35 10.48
C PHE A 364 31.42 31.82 10.19
N VAL A 365 30.91 32.48 11.21
CA VAL A 365 30.77 33.93 11.32
C VAL A 365 31.43 34.36 12.63
N SER A 366 32.43 35.23 12.58
CA SER A 366 33.14 35.69 13.78
C SER A 366 33.47 37.17 13.82
N ASN A 367 33.65 37.66 15.05
CA ASN A 367 34.34 38.91 15.35
C ASN A 367 35.66 38.66 16.09
N ASP A 368 36.44 37.66 15.67
CA ASP A 368 37.76 37.39 16.23
C ASP A 368 38.90 37.83 15.30
N ALA A 369 40.12 37.29 15.46
CA ALA A 369 41.27 37.72 14.68
C ALA A 369 41.24 37.23 13.22
N GLU A 370 40.36 36.27 12.91
CA GLU A 370 40.22 35.64 11.60
C GLU A 370 39.02 36.19 10.80
N GLU A 371 38.23 37.11 11.38
CA GLU A 371 37.16 37.88 10.73
C GLU A 371 36.39 37.08 9.66
N GLU A 372 35.62 36.07 10.10
CA GLU A 372 34.89 35.17 9.20
C GLU A 372 33.49 35.68 8.84
N SER A 373 33.14 35.52 7.57
CA SER A 373 31.76 35.62 7.05
C SER A 373 31.36 34.30 6.39
N ALA A 374 30.05 34.06 6.30
CA ALA A 374 29.51 32.90 5.60
C ALA A 374 28.37 33.31 4.68
N ALA A 375 28.24 32.64 3.53
CA ALA A 375 27.24 32.98 2.53
C ALA A 375 26.60 31.73 1.94
N VAL A 376 25.32 31.85 1.60
CA VAL A 376 24.51 30.79 0.99
C VAL A 376 23.73 31.35 -0.19
N ALA A 377 23.56 30.56 -1.24
CA ALA A 377 22.83 30.92 -2.45
C ALA A 377 21.75 29.88 -2.76
N PHE A 378 20.48 30.29 -2.67
CA PHE A 378 19.33 29.42 -2.91
C PHE A 378 18.80 29.62 -4.32
N THR A 379 18.62 28.54 -5.09
CA THR A 379 17.80 28.59 -6.31
C THR A 379 16.34 28.82 -5.91
N VAL A 380 15.81 30.02 -6.15
CA VAL A 380 14.44 30.39 -5.79
C VAL A 380 13.56 30.54 -7.02
N ASP A 381 12.37 29.94 -6.99
CA ASP A 381 11.39 29.92 -8.09
C ASP A 381 10.11 30.71 -7.76
N LEU A 382 10.22 31.72 -6.88
CA LEU A 382 9.11 32.54 -6.44
C LEU A 382 8.47 33.31 -7.63
N PRO A 383 7.13 33.44 -7.70
CA PRO A 383 6.48 34.30 -8.68
C PRO A 383 6.95 35.76 -8.55
N ALA A 384 7.23 36.42 -9.68
CA ALA A 384 7.68 37.82 -9.68
C ALA A 384 6.62 38.81 -9.13
N ASP A 385 5.36 38.40 -8.99
CA ASP A 385 4.28 39.19 -8.39
C ASP A 385 3.98 38.77 -6.93
N ALA A 386 4.84 37.96 -6.31
CA ALA A 386 4.70 37.55 -4.92
C ALA A 386 4.84 38.73 -3.95
N THR A 387 3.95 38.73 -2.96
CA THR A 387 4.08 39.48 -1.72
C THR A 387 4.56 38.52 -0.65
N ILE A 388 5.80 38.68 -0.19
CA ILE A 388 6.40 37.88 0.87
C ILE A 388 5.79 38.30 2.20
N VAL A 389 5.18 37.33 2.90
CA VAL A 389 4.54 37.55 4.21
C VAL A 389 5.37 36.97 5.37
N GLY A 390 6.39 36.15 5.07
CA GLY A 390 7.38 35.67 6.03
C GLY A 390 8.55 35.00 5.31
N ALA A 391 9.77 35.15 5.82
CA ALA A 391 10.90 34.37 5.33
C ALA A 391 11.94 34.11 6.43
N HIS A 392 12.49 32.89 6.51
CA HIS A 392 13.45 32.52 7.55
C HIS A 392 14.58 31.66 6.99
N LEU A 393 15.83 32.02 7.28
CA LEU A 393 17.01 31.19 7.08
C LEU A 393 17.14 30.21 8.26
N ILE A 394 17.27 28.93 7.96
CA ILE A 394 17.39 27.84 8.94
C ILE A 394 18.71 27.11 8.69
N VAL A 395 19.56 27.04 9.72
CA VAL A 395 20.87 26.36 9.66
C VAL A 395 21.04 25.41 10.84
N ARG A 396 21.77 24.29 10.66
CA ARG A 396 22.06 23.35 11.75
C ARG A 396 23.36 23.72 12.45
N ALA A 397 23.29 24.08 13.72
CA ALA A 397 24.44 24.56 14.47
C ALA A 397 25.54 23.51 14.68
N VAL A 398 26.81 23.94 14.62
CA VAL A 398 28.01 23.14 15.01
C VAL A 398 28.73 23.74 16.23
N SER A 399 29.88 23.18 16.62
CA SER A 399 30.68 23.64 17.75
C SER A 399 31.21 25.07 17.58
N SER A 400 30.97 25.91 18.59
CA SER A 400 31.50 27.28 18.73
C SER A 400 32.56 27.36 19.86
N GLN A 401 33.51 28.30 19.79
CA GLN A 401 34.28 28.72 20.98
C GLN A 401 33.48 29.74 21.82
N SER A 402 32.23 29.45 22.19
CA SER A 402 31.69 29.89 23.48
C SER A 402 30.30 29.32 23.76
N PRO A 403 30.00 28.88 25.00
CA PRO A 403 28.67 28.35 25.34
C PRO A 403 27.52 29.37 25.28
N SER A 404 27.77 30.66 25.06
CA SER A 404 26.72 31.66 24.77
C SER A 404 27.33 32.85 24.03
N PRO A 405 27.22 32.94 22.69
CA PRO A 405 27.51 34.19 21.99
C PRO A 405 26.60 35.31 22.54
N THR A 406 27.10 36.54 22.58
CA THR A 406 26.34 37.72 22.98
C THR A 406 26.51 38.79 21.91
N GLY A 407 25.42 39.44 21.52
CA GLY A 407 25.35 40.29 20.32
C GLY A 407 24.43 39.67 19.27
N GLY A 408 24.56 40.08 18.02
CA GLY A 408 23.82 39.50 16.91
C GLY A 408 24.61 39.57 15.61
N MET A 409 24.56 38.48 14.85
CA MET A 409 25.04 38.44 13.47
C MET A 409 24.18 39.36 12.61
N GLU A 410 24.67 39.73 11.44
CA GLU A 410 23.93 40.54 10.48
C GLU A 410 23.78 39.78 9.17
N VAL A 411 22.53 39.50 8.79
CA VAL A 411 22.14 38.87 7.52
C VAL A 411 21.91 39.96 6.48
N ARG A 412 22.58 39.83 5.34
CA ARG A 412 22.54 40.79 4.23
C ARG A 412 22.24 40.07 2.92
N LEU A 413 21.60 40.78 2.00
CA LEU A 413 21.25 40.28 0.66
C LEU A 413 22.29 40.77 -0.36
N TYR A 414 22.77 39.88 -1.24
CA TYR A 414 23.47 40.30 -2.44
C TYR A 414 22.51 40.97 -3.42
N ASP A 415 22.79 42.22 -3.79
CA ASP A 415 21.99 43.06 -4.67
C ASP A 415 22.26 42.76 -6.15
N VAL A 416 22.12 41.49 -6.52
CA VAL A 416 22.17 40.96 -7.89
C VAL A 416 20.97 40.05 -8.12
N ALA A 417 20.52 39.93 -9.38
CA ALA A 417 19.36 39.09 -9.67
C ALA A 417 19.67 37.60 -9.63
N ASP A 418 20.92 37.20 -9.88
CA ASP A 418 21.37 35.81 -9.87
C ASP A 418 22.78 35.78 -9.29
N THR A 419 22.94 35.15 -8.13
CA THR A 419 24.22 35.05 -7.43
C THR A 419 25.12 34.04 -8.14
N ASP A 420 26.30 34.47 -8.58
CA ASP A 420 27.27 33.57 -9.20
C ASP A 420 27.78 32.54 -8.18
N PRO A 421 28.27 31.37 -8.62
CA PRO A 421 28.87 30.39 -7.70
C PRO A 421 30.06 30.95 -6.93
N PHE A 422 30.23 30.49 -5.69
CA PHE A 422 31.40 30.83 -4.89
C PHE A 422 32.66 30.10 -5.42
N ILE A 423 33.83 30.73 -5.30
CA ILE A 423 35.08 30.21 -5.88
C ILE A 423 36.07 29.89 -4.76
N ASP A 424 36.40 28.60 -4.60
CA ASP A 424 37.38 28.15 -3.63
C ASP A 424 38.75 28.83 -3.81
N GLY A 425 39.30 29.37 -2.72
CA GLY A 425 40.58 30.07 -2.69
C GLY A 425 40.57 31.51 -3.20
N ALA A 426 39.42 32.07 -3.61
CA ALA A 426 39.32 33.45 -4.05
C ALA A 426 39.78 34.42 -2.95
N ALA A 427 40.70 35.33 -3.28
CA ALA A 427 41.29 36.29 -2.33
C ALA A 427 40.38 37.52 -2.12
N ILE A 428 39.15 37.27 -1.68
CA ILE A 428 38.10 38.26 -1.41
C ILE A 428 37.38 37.88 -0.12
N ASP A 429 36.74 38.85 0.52
CA ASP A 429 35.74 38.57 1.55
C ASP A 429 34.39 38.32 0.88
N LEU A 430 33.55 37.45 1.44
CA LEU A 430 32.20 37.18 0.93
C LEU A 430 31.33 38.42 0.95
N ILE A 431 31.57 39.37 1.86
CA ILE A 431 30.87 40.66 1.85
C ILE A 431 31.13 41.48 0.57
N ASP A 432 32.27 41.25 -0.09
CA ASP A 432 32.71 41.93 -1.31
C ASP A 432 32.44 41.10 -2.58
N HIS A 433 31.85 39.90 -2.46
CA HIS A 433 31.56 39.01 -3.59
C HIS A 433 30.57 39.64 -4.58
N HIS A 434 29.54 40.29 -4.06
CA HIS A 434 28.60 41.12 -4.82
C HIS A 434 28.24 42.39 -4.04
N PRO A 435 27.74 43.44 -4.72
CA PRO A 435 27.14 44.59 -4.04
C PRO A 435 26.05 44.13 -3.06
N LEU A 436 25.95 44.79 -1.91
CA LEU A 436 24.94 44.45 -0.90
C LEU A 436 23.76 45.40 -0.93
N HIS A 437 22.57 44.87 -0.67
CA HIS A 437 21.37 45.67 -0.47
C HIS A 437 21.53 46.55 0.79
N PRO A 438 21.05 47.81 0.80
CA PRO A 438 21.26 48.74 1.92
C PRO A 438 20.56 48.34 3.22
N SER A 439 19.55 47.48 3.14
CA SER A 439 18.87 46.91 4.31
C SER A 439 19.52 45.59 4.74
N SER A 440 19.52 45.34 6.05
CA SER A 440 20.00 44.11 6.66
C SER A 440 19.10 43.71 7.83
N VAL A 441 19.21 42.46 8.27
CA VAL A 441 18.48 41.93 9.43
C VAL A 441 19.48 41.46 10.49
N ILE A 442 19.36 41.99 11.70
CA ILE A 442 20.16 41.53 12.84
C ILE A 442 19.57 40.23 13.35
N TRP A 443 20.35 39.16 13.32
CA TRP A 443 20.05 37.86 13.92
C TRP A 443 20.67 37.82 15.32
N PRO A 444 19.88 38.04 16.40
CA PRO A 444 20.39 37.96 17.76
C PRO A 444 20.91 36.56 17.98
N ALA A 445 22.15 36.39 18.42
CA ALA A 445 22.74 35.06 18.58
C ALA A 445 22.16 34.40 19.85
N PRO A 446 21.27 33.39 19.74
CA PRO A 446 20.73 32.70 20.91
C PRO A 446 21.77 31.73 21.49
N SER A 447 21.37 30.86 22.42
CA SER A 447 22.17 29.70 22.82
C SER A 447 22.39 28.76 21.63
N TRP A 448 23.56 28.90 20.99
CA TRP A 448 23.96 28.14 19.80
C TRP A 448 24.33 26.71 20.18
N THR A 449 23.37 25.78 20.07
CA THR A 449 23.52 24.41 20.57
C THR A 449 23.86 23.46 19.41
N PRO A 450 25.01 22.77 19.43
CA PRO A 450 25.40 21.85 18.36
C PRO A 450 24.34 20.79 18.08
N GLY A 451 24.05 20.54 16.81
CA GLY A 451 23.04 19.61 16.33
C GLY A 451 21.60 20.15 16.32
N ALA A 452 21.36 21.36 16.82
CA ALA A 452 20.04 22.00 16.80
C ALA A 452 19.88 22.95 15.61
N ASP A 453 18.69 22.98 15.01
CA ASP A 453 18.34 23.97 14.00
C ASP A 453 18.21 25.36 14.63
N GLN A 454 18.76 26.36 13.95
CA GLN A 454 18.72 27.77 14.32
C GLN A 454 17.97 28.52 13.22
N THR A 455 16.91 29.22 13.61
CA THR A 455 16.05 29.99 12.71
C THR A 455 16.37 31.48 12.84
N SER A 456 16.57 32.15 11.72
CA SER A 456 16.76 33.60 11.68
C SER A 456 15.48 34.35 12.04
N PRO A 457 15.57 35.64 12.42
CA PRO A 457 14.42 36.54 12.35
C PRO A 457 13.85 36.64 10.93
N ASP A 458 12.69 37.28 10.81
CA ASP A 458 12.01 37.43 9.52
C ASP A 458 12.86 38.23 8.52
N LEU A 459 13.14 37.60 7.39
CA LEU A 459 13.89 38.11 6.25
C LEU A 459 12.96 38.57 5.11
N SER A 460 11.64 38.60 5.31
CA SER A 460 10.63 38.91 4.29
C SER A 460 10.97 40.15 3.47
N SER A 461 11.45 41.22 4.09
CA SER A 461 11.84 42.45 3.38
C SER A 461 13.06 42.28 2.46
N LEU A 462 14.01 41.40 2.81
CA LEU A 462 15.18 41.11 1.96
C LEU A 462 14.76 40.22 0.78
N VAL A 463 13.98 39.18 1.04
CA VAL A 463 13.46 38.31 -0.03
C VAL A 463 12.54 39.09 -0.98
N GLN A 464 11.68 39.98 -0.45
CA GLN A 464 10.86 40.87 -1.27
C GLN A 464 11.73 41.79 -2.12
N ALA A 465 12.78 42.39 -1.55
CA ALA A 465 13.69 43.26 -2.30
C ALA A 465 14.40 42.52 -3.45
N PHE A 466 14.72 41.22 -3.27
CA PHE A 466 15.30 40.38 -4.31
C PHE A 466 14.31 40.14 -5.47
N ILE A 467 13.07 39.75 -5.17
CA ILE A 467 12.07 39.48 -6.24
C ILE A 467 11.52 40.75 -6.90
N ASP A 468 11.54 41.90 -6.20
CA ASP A 468 11.13 43.21 -6.73
C ASP A 468 12.14 43.77 -7.76
N ARG A 469 13.29 43.11 -7.92
CA ARG A 469 14.30 43.51 -8.90
C ARG A 469 13.76 43.38 -10.33
N PRO A 470 14.03 44.36 -11.21
CA PRO A 470 13.53 44.33 -12.59
C PRO A 470 14.15 43.23 -13.45
N ASP A 471 15.29 42.67 -13.03
CA ASP A 471 16.04 41.61 -13.67
C ASP A 471 15.89 40.24 -12.98
N TYR A 472 15.02 40.13 -11.96
CA TYR A 472 14.69 38.85 -11.34
C TYR A 472 13.89 37.94 -12.30
N LEU A 473 14.23 36.65 -12.32
CA LEU A 473 13.49 35.59 -12.98
C LEU A 473 13.34 34.40 -12.02
N PRO A 474 12.20 33.68 -12.03
CA PRO A 474 12.07 32.42 -11.29
C PRO A 474 13.17 31.43 -11.71
N GLY A 475 13.84 30.84 -10.73
CA GLY A 475 15.00 29.97 -10.89
C GLY A 475 16.34 30.66 -10.67
N ASN A 476 16.37 31.97 -10.43
CA ASN A 476 17.60 32.69 -10.07
C ASN A 476 18.10 32.32 -8.65
N HIS A 477 19.37 32.58 -8.37
CA HIS A 477 20.00 32.32 -7.08
C HIS A 477 19.93 33.55 -6.15
N LEU A 478 19.13 33.44 -5.09
CA LEU A 478 19.07 34.39 -3.99
C LEU A 478 20.25 34.16 -3.05
N GLY A 479 21.18 35.11 -2.98
CA GLY A 479 22.35 35.02 -2.14
C GLY A 479 22.23 35.83 -0.84
N LEU A 480 22.47 35.17 0.29
CA LEU A 480 22.55 35.78 1.62
C LEU A 480 23.96 35.65 2.16
N VAL A 481 24.51 36.75 2.70
CA VAL A 481 25.77 36.74 3.46
C VAL A 481 25.50 37.11 4.90
N VAL A 482 26.05 36.33 5.82
CA VAL A 482 25.98 36.52 7.26
C VAL A 482 27.34 36.98 7.75
N THR A 483 27.32 38.12 8.43
CA THR A 483 28.51 38.81 8.95
C THR A 483 28.40 38.93 10.47
N GLU A 484 29.48 39.36 11.10
CA GLU A 484 29.61 39.43 12.55
C GLU A 484 28.68 40.45 13.20
N GLY A 485 28.29 41.50 12.48
CA GLY A 485 27.35 42.52 12.93
C GLY A 485 27.74 43.15 14.28
N SER A 486 27.03 42.75 15.34
CA SER A 486 27.24 43.22 16.71
C SER A 486 27.75 42.13 17.66
N LEU A 487 28.21 40.99 17.13
CA LEU A 487 28.87 39.95 17.91
C LEU A 487 30.02 40.55 18.72
N ALA A 488 30.11 40.19 20.00
CA ALA A 488 31.20 40.64 20.84
C ALA A 488 32.55 40.13 20.31
N ALA A 489 33.62 40.90 20.51
CA ALA A 489 34.96 40.52 20.08
C ALA A 489 35.40 39.15 20.64
N GLY A 490 36.04 38.33 19.81
CA GLY A 490 36.50 36.98 20.16
C GLY A 490 35.39 35.93 20.21
N ARG A 491 34.27 36.16 19.50
CA ARG A 491 33.13 35.24 19.43
C ARG A 491 32.87 34.83 17.99
N TYR A 492 32.54 33.56 17.81
CA TYR A 492 32.05 33.03 16.55
C TYR A 492 30.90 32.05 16.75
N VAL A 493 30.12 31.87 15.69
CA VAL A 493 29.09 30.84 15.55
C VAL A 493 29.27 30.17 14.21
N GLY A 494 28.88 28.90 14.11
CA GLY A 494 28.97 28.17 12.84
C GLY A 494 27.90 27.12 12.69
N TRP A 495 27.69 26.71 11.45
CA TRP A 495 26.72 25.68 11.07
C TRP A 495 27.34 24.65 10.13
N GLU A 496 26.64 23.54 9.99
CA GLU A 496 27.04 22.43 9.13
C GLU A 496 27.13 22.89 7.67
N ASP A 497 28.25 22.58 7.03
CA ASP A 497 28.48 22.81 5.59
C ASP A 497 28.02 21.59 4.79
N PHE A 498 27.18 21.80 3.77
CA PHE A 498 26.60 20.70 3.02
C PHE A 498 27.62 20.05 2.07
N ALA A 499 28.48 20.83 1.43
CA ALA A 499 29.53 20.33 0.54
C ALA A 499 30.50 19.40 1.28
N SER A 500 30.61 19.55 2.60
CA SER A 500 31.43 18.70 3.47
C SER A 500 30.65 17.57 4.17
N GLY A 501 29.42 17.28 3.73
CA GLY A 501 28.59 16.16 4.23
C GLY A 501 27.74 16.49 5.47
N GLY A 502 27.58 17.77 5.81
CA GLY A 502 26.67 18.26 6.85
C GLY A 502 25.22 18.42 6.38
N ALA A 503 24.33 18.94 7.22
CA ALA A 503 22.96 19.27 6.84
C ALA A 503 22.89 20.59 6.06
N PRO A 504 22.10 20.68 4.98
CA PRO A 504 22.00 21.89 4.19
C PRO A 504 21.28 23.03 4.93
N ALA A 505 21.74 24.26 4.67
CA ALA A 505 20.98 25.45 4.97
C ALA A 505 19.65 25.45 4.19
N ARG A 506 18.59 25.97 4.83
CA ARG A 506 17.25 26.06 4.23
C ARG A 506 16.71 27.48 4.32
N LEU A 507 15.95 27.90 3.32
CA LEU A 507 15.22 29.15 3.31
C LEU A 507 13.73 28.85 3.20
N GLU A 508 12.99 29.09 4.27
CA GLU A 508 11.52 28.98 4.27
C GLU A 508 10.93 30.34 3.88
N VAL A 509 10.05 30.38 2.88
CA VAL A 509 9.42 31.61 2.38
C VAL A 509 7.91 31.42 2.31
N SER A 510 7.18 32.20 3.10
CA SER A 510 5.72 32.34 3.03
C SER A 510 5.35 33.55 2.18
N TYR A 511 4.51 33.39 1.16
CA TYR A 511 4.09 34.46 0.26
C TYR A 511 2.65 34.29 -0.22
N THR A 512 2.05 35.40 -0.64
CA THR A 512 0.81 35.41 -1.42
C THR A 512 1.13 35.97 -2.80
N SER A 513 0.67 35.39 -3.90
CA SER A 513 0.73 36.07 -5.21
C SER A 513 -0.54 35.91 -6.03
N PRO A 514 -0.92 36.92 -6.83
CA PRO A 514 -2.02 36.83 -7.79
C PRO A 514 -1.81 35.78 -8.91
N SER A 515 -0.59 35.29 -9.09
CA SER A 515 -0.24 34.21 -10.03
C SER A 515 0.17 32.90 -9.33
N SER A 516 0.10 32.87 -8.00
CA SER A 516 0.43 31.67 -7.22
C SER A 516 -0.52 30.52 -7.59
N PRO A 517 -0.06 29.26 -7.49
CA PRO A 517 -0.95 28.12 -7.57
C PRO A 517 -2.01 28.23 -6.46
N GLY A 518 -3.21 28.75 -6.78
CA GLY A 518 -4.24 29.12 -5.80
C GLY A 518 -4.73 30.58 -5.85
N ALA A 519 -4.35 31.37 -6.85
CA ALA A 519 -4.89 32.73 -7.05
C ALA A 519 -6.18 32.81 -7.90
N GLY A 520 -6.65 31.65 -8.38
CA GLY A 520 -7.99 31.50 -8.96
C GLY A 520 -9.09 31.56 -7.89
N SER A 521 -10.35 31.44 -8.31
CA SER A 521 -11.49 31.36 -7.38
C SER A 521 -11.46 30.03 -6.62
N ASN A 522 -10.71 29.95 -5.52
CA ASN A 522 -10.66 28.75 -4.69
C ASN A 522 -12.01 28.51 -3.99
N ILE A 523 -12.30 27.25 -3.69
CA ILE A 523 -13.38 26.87 -2.79
C ILE A 523 -12.79 26.18 -1.57
N VAL A 524 -13.17 26.65 -0.38
CA VAL A 524 -12.92 25.94 0.88
C VAL A 524 -14.12 25.05 1.15
N VAL A 525 -13.89 23.77 1.38
CA VAL A 525 -14.87 22.80 1.88
C VAL A 525 -14.46 22.39 3.27
N GLN A 526 -15.34 22.56 4.26
CA GLN A 526 -15.00 22.34 5.66
C GLN A 526 -16.08 21.60 6.44
N ASN A 527 -15.70 20.54 7.16
CA ASN A 527 -16.53 19.84 8.13
C ASN A 527 -15.95 20.01 9.55
N ASP A 528 -16.39 19.17 10.50
CA ASP A 528 -15.96 19.26 11.90
C ASP A 528 -14.46 18.97 12.10
N ARG A 529 -13.82 18.23 11.18
CA ARG A 529 -12.40 17.84 11.29
C ARG A 529 -11.50 18.49 10.25
N TYR A 530 -11.93 18.57 9.00
CA TYR A 530 -11.09 19.03 7.90
C TYR A 530 -11.58 20.35 7.33
N ALA A 531 -10.64 21.24 7.02
CA ALA A 531 -10.84 22.33 6.06
C ALA A 531 -9.90 22.11 4.86
N VAL A 532 -10.48 22.01 3.66
CA VAL A 532 -9.77 21.72 2.41
C VAL A 532 -9.96 22.88 1.44
N THR A 533 -8.87 23.53 1.06
CA THR A 533 -8.89 24.58 0.02
C THR A 533 -8.53 24.00 -1.32
N ILE A 534 -9.42 24.16 -2.30
CA ILE A 534 -9.32 23.56 -3.62
C ILE A 534 -9.10 24.65 -4.65
N ALA A 535 -8.09 24.47 -5.50
CA ALA A 535 -7.80 25.34 -6.64
C ALA A 535 -8.51 24.88 -7.92
N GLU A 536 -8.62 25.78 -8.89
CA GLU A 536 -9.37 25.58 -10.14
C GLU A 536 -8.91 24.41 -11.03
N ARG A 537 -7.69 23.92 -10.79
CA ARG A 537 -7.11 22.75 -11.45
C ARG A 537 -7.28 21.44 -10.68
N GLY A 538 -8.07 21.42 -9.60
CA GLY A 538 -8.28 20.23 -8.77
C GLY A 538 -7.22 19.95 -7.71
N ALA A 539 -6.20 20.81 -7.59
CA ALA A 539 -5.18 20.73 -6.56
C ALA A 539 -5.71 21.19 -5.20
N ILE A 540 -5.35 20.48 -4.13
CA ILE A 540 -5.61 20.86 -2.74
C ILE A 540 -4.44 21.73 -2.27
N THR A 541 -4.67 23.04 -2.15
CA THR A 541 -3.64 24.02 -1.78
C THR A 541 -3.50 24.22 -0.27
N SER A 542 -4.48 23.77 0.51
CA SER A 542 -4.43 23.74 1.98
C SER A 542 -5.29 22.59 2.49
N LEU A 543 -4.76 21.87 3.46
CA LEU A 543 -5.40 20.78 4.20
C LEU A 543 -5.15 21.01 5.68
N VAL A 544 -6.16 21.57 6.36
CA VAL A 544 -6.13 21.81 7.80
C VAL A 544 -6.92 20.71 8.53
N ASP A 545 -6.30 20.16 9.58
CA ASP A 545 -6.95 19.25 10.52
C ASP A 545 -7.20 19.95 11.87
N HIS A 546 -8.47 20.13 12.20
CA HIS A 546 -8.97 20.76 13.42
C HIS A 546 -8.68 19.91 14.68
N ASP A 547 -8.65 18.58 14.55
CA ASP A 547 -8.33 17.69 15.67
C ASP A 547 -6.83 17.75 16.00
N ALA A 548 -6.00 18.16 15.03
CA ALA A 548 -4.56 18.39 15.17
C ALA A 548 -4.20 19.85 15.52
N SER A 549 -5.07 20.57 16.24
CA SER A 549 -4.89 21.99 16.59
C SER A 549 -4.72 22.92 15.38
N ASP A 550 -5.58 22.74 14.38
CA ASP A 550 -5.56 23.49 13.11
C ASP A 550 -4.24 23.36 12.35
N ARG A 551 -3.61 22.17 12.38
CA ARG A 551 -2.36 21.92 11.67
C ARG A 551 -2.58 21.89 10.16
N GLU A 552 -1.73 22.61 9.43
CA GLU A 552 -1.62 22.57 7.97
C GLU A 552 -0.72 21.41 7.52
N PHE A 553 -1.22 20.58 6.60
CA PHE A 553 -0.54 19.43 6.03
C PHE A 553 -0.11 19.61 4.57
N ALA A 554 -0.62 20.60 3.85
CA ALA A 554 -0.23 20.85 2.46
C ALA A 554 1.11 21.59 2.39
N LEU A 555 1.99 21.15 1.50
CA LEU A 555 3.24 21.84 1.18
C LEU A 555 3.43 21.89 -0.34
N ILE A 556 3.80 23.06 -0.86
CA ILE A 556 4.22 23.17 -2.26
C ILE A 556 5.66 22.68 -2.37
N GLN A 557 5.86 21.65 -3.19
CA GLN A 557 7.16 21.08 -3.47
C GLN A 557 7.33 20.97 -5.00
N ALA A 558 8.42 21.56 -5.53
CA ALA A 558 8.67 21.64 -6.97
C ALA A 558 7.47 22.19 -7.78
N GLY A 559 6.85 23.28 -7.28
CA GLY A 559 5.74 23.96 -7.92
C GLY A 559 4.39 23.21 -7.91
N ARG A 560 4.30 22.05 -7.25
CA ARG A 560 3.08 21.23 -7.15
C ARG A 560 2.72 20.93 -5.69
N VAL A 561 1.43 20.79 -5.40
CA VAL A 561 0.91 20.55 -4.03
C VAL A 561 0.23 19.17 -3.94
N ILE A 562 -0.86 19.03 -3.17
CA ILE A 562 -1.63 17.78 -3.01
C ILE A 562 -2.58 17.61 -4.20
N ASN A 563 -2.60 16.41 -4.77
CA ASN A 563 -3.40 16.05 -5.95
C ASN A 563 -3.21 17.04 -7.10
N ASP A 564 -1.96 17.31 -7.46
CA ASP A 564 -1.64 18.35 -8.46
C ASP A 564 -0.97 17.73 -9.69
N LEU A 565 -1.65 17.78 -10.83
CA LEU A 565 -1.11 17.38 -12.14
C LEU A 565 -0.17 18.46 -12.72
N GLY A 566 -0.22 19.68 -12.17
CA GLY A 566 0.50 20.86 -12.63
C GLY A 566 -0.36 21.80 -13.49
N GLY A 567 0.29 22.85 -14.02
CA GLY A 567 -0.37 23.90 -14.80
C GLY A 567 -1.17 24.90 -13.96
N ALA A 568 -1.76 25.88 -14.62
CA ALA A 568 -2.62 26.89 -14.00
C ALA A 568 -3.84 27.15 -14.89
N GLY A 569 -5.00 27.48 -14.30
CA GLY A 569 -6.27 27.60 -15.02
C GLY A 569 -7.25 26.47 -14.74
N GLY A 570 -8.54 26.77 -14.85
CA GLY A 570 -9.63 25.80 -14.72
C GLY A 570 -10.93 26.47 -14.27
N THR A 571 -11.87 25.69 -13.77
CA THR A 571 -13.11 26.19 -13.15
C THR A 571 -13.47 25.36 -11.93
N LEU A 572 -14.18 25.96 -10.96
CA LEU A 572 -14.67 25.29 -9.76
C LEU A 572 -16.17 25.45 -9.59
N THR A 573 -16.82 24.37 -9.19
CA THR A 573 -18.25 24.34 -8.85
C THR A 573 -18.51 23.46 -7.64
N VAL A 574 -19.51 23.81 -6.84
CA VAL A 574 -20.06 22.88 -5.84
C VAL A 574 -21.03 21.95 -6.58
N GLU A 575 -20.61 20.72 -6.88
CA GLU A 575 -21.39 19.76 -7.67
C GLU A 575 -22.57 19.21 -6.86
N SER A 576 -22.35 18.94 -5.57
CA SER A 576 -23.38 18.47 -4.64
C SER A 576 -23.11 19.01 -3.23
N ALA A 577 -24.15 19.48 -2.57
CA ALA A 577 -24.12 19.80 -1.14
C ALA A 577 -25.36 19.22 -0.49
N GLY A 578 -25.17 18.38 0.53
CA GLY A 578 -26.26 17.75 1.23
C GLY A 578 -25.81 17.08 2.53
N PRO A 579 -26.77 16.47 3.25
CA PRO A 579 -26.55 15.99 4.60
C PRO A 579 -25.69 14.74 4.75
N VAL A 580 -25.37 14.03 3.68
CA VAL A 580 -24.46 12.87 3.69
C VAL A 580 -23.07 13.25 3.21
N SER A 581 -22.97 14.02 2.12
CA SER A 581 -21.70 14.43 1.53
C SER A 581 -21.79 15.77 0.81
N VAL A 582 -20.65 16.46 0.74
CA VAL A 582 -20.44 17.66 -0.09
C VAL A 582 -19.29 17.39 -1.05
N THR A 583 -19.51 17.67 -2.33
CA THR A 583 -18.56 17.45 -3.42
C THR A 583 -18.32 18.74 -4.18
N VAL A 584 -17.04 19.12 -4.31
CA VAL A 584 -16.58 20.19 -5.19
C VAL A 584 -15.94 19.57 -6.42
N ARG A 585 -16.26 20.12 -7.59
CA ARG A 585 -15.71 19.69 -8.88
C ARG A 585 -14.87 20.79 -9.50
N ALA A 586 -13.66 20.43 -9.90
CA ALA A 586 -12.77 21.21 -10.72
C ALA A 586 -12.72 20.65 -12.15
N GLU A 587 -12.55 21.52 -13.13
CA GLU A 587 -12.32 21.14 -14.53
C GLU A 587 -11.17 21.98 -15.09
N SER A 588 -10.18 21.36 -15.72
CA SER A 588 -9.01 22.06 -16.25
C SER A 588 -8.43 21.35 -17.47
N SER A 589 -7.79 22.14 -18.33
CA SER A 589 -7.13 21.72 -19.57
C SER A 589 -5.67 22.20 -19.63
N ALA A 590 -5.11 22.63 -18.49
CA ALA A 590 -3.82 23.30 -18.45
C ALA A 590 -2.63 22.38 -18.78
N VAL A 591 -2.71 21.11 -18.37
CA VAL A 591 -1.71 20.06 -18.67
C VAL A 591 -2.31 18.99 -19.60
N LEU A 592 -3.50 18.54 -19.23
CA LEU A 592 -4.32 17.57 -19.94
C LEU A 592 -5.78 17.91 -19.62
N ASP A 593 -6.73 17.66 -20.52
CA ASP A 593 -8.16 17.74 -20.21
C ASP A 593 -8.49 16.78 -19.06
N HIS A 594 -8.91 17.33 -17.92
CA HIS A 594 -9.26 16.54 -16.74
C HIS A 594 -10.35 17.20 -15.89
N SER A 595 -10.97 16.37 -15.07
CA SER A 595 -11.84 16.81 -13.98
C SER A 595 -11.44 16.17 -12.66
N THR A 596 -11.63 16.89 -11.57
CA THR A 596 -11.34 16.42 -10.21
C THR A 596 -12.54 16.68 -9.32
N ARG A 597 -13.02 15.65 -8.62
CA ARG A 597 -14.02 15.78 -7.55
C ARG A 597 -13.36 15.56 -6.20
N ILE A 598 -13.62 16.46 -5.26
CA ILE A 598 -13.18 16.32 -3.87
C ILE A 598 -14.42 16.28 -2.98
N THR A 599 -14.53 15.22 -2.19
CA THR A 599 -15.72 14.93 -1.38
C THR A 599 -15.38 14.81 0.09
N LEU A 600 -16.12 15.55 0.94
CA LEU A 600 -16.19 15.31 2.38
C LEU A 600 -17.51 14.62 2.72
N THR A 601 -17.43 13.59 3.55
CA THR A 601 -18.58 12.78 3.97
C THR A 601 -18.82 12.95 5.46
N ARG A 602 -20.09 13.06 5.87
CA ARG A 602 -20.49 13.17 7.28
C ARG A 602 -19.98 11.96 8.06
N GLU A 603 -19.31 12.20 9.18
CA GLU A 603 -18.84 11.17 10.13
C GLU A 603 -17.86 10.14 9.56
N VAL A 604 -17.34 10.36 8.36
CA VAL A 604 -16.30 9.52 7.75
C VAL A 604 -15.01 10.31 7.73
N ASP A 605 -13.99 9.76 8.39
CA ASP A 605 -12.65 10.34 8.46
C ASP A 605 -11.86 10.09 7.16
N ARG A 606 -12.32 10.73 6.08
CA ARG A 606 -11.78 10.53 4.74
C ARG A 606 -12.06 11.73 3.84
N ILE A 607 -11.01 12.24 3.21
CA ILE A 607 -11.10 13.19 2.09
C ILE A 607 -10.93 12.39 0.81
N GLU A 608 -11.99 12.26 0.02
CA GLU A 608 -11.95 11.49 -1.22
C GLU A 608 -11.68 12.39 -2.40
N VAL A 609 -10.83 11.91 -3.30
CA VAL A 609 -10.42 12.59 -4.53
C VAL A 609 -10.66 11.65 -5.69
N GLU A 610 -11.41 12.10 -6.68
CA GLU A 610 -11.66 11.36 -7.92
C GLU A 610 -11.22 12.21 -9.10
N ASN A 611 -10.19 11.76 -9.82
CA ASN A 611 -9.70 12.41 -11.02
C ASN A 611 -10.12 11.61 -12.26
N GLU A 612 -10.59 12.30 -13.28
CA GLU A 612 -10.80 11.76 -14.62
C GLU A 612 -9.88 12.49 -15.59
N LEU A 613 -8.97 11.79 -16.24
CA LEU A 613 -8.25 12.29 -17.43
C LEU A 613 -9.12 11.97 -18.65
N LEU A 614 -9.37 12.96 -19.50
CA LEU A 614 -10.40 12.93 -20.56
C LEU A 614 -9.81 12.97 -21.97
N GLU A 615 -8.49 12.78 -22.09
CA GLU A 615 -7.83 12.59 -23.37
C GLU A 615 -6.59 11.67 -23.24
N ASN A 616 -6.12 11.17 -24.39
CA ASN A 616 -4.93 10.33 -24.47
C ASN A 616 -3.64 11.15 -24.28
N PHE A 617 -2.60 10.52 -23.75
CA PHE A 617 -1.28 11.14 -23.60
C PHE A 617 -0.12 10.15 -23.81
N GLY A 618 1.03 10.66 -24.26
CA GLY A 618 2.24 9.88 -24.49
C GLY A 618 3.35 10.10 -23.45
N ASN A 619 3.38 11.26 -22.81
CA ASN A 619 4.38 11.61 -21.80
C ASN A 619 4.07 10.94 -20.46
N THR A 620 5.05 10.87 -19.57
CA THR A 620 4.83 10.37 -18.21
C THR A 620 4.19 11.45 -17.35
N LEU A 621 3.01 11.16 -16.81
CA LEU A 621 2.24 12.08 -15.97
C LEU A 621 2.17 11.55 -14.54
N THR A 622 2.25 12.48 -13.58
CA THR A 622 2.15 12.16 -12.15
C THR A 622 1.26 13.14 -11.41
N TRP A 623 0.47 12.64 -10.47
CA TRP A 623 -0.19 13.44 -9.45
C TRP A 623 0.78 13.65 -8.29
N ALA A 624 1.07 14.90 -7.96
CA ALA A 624 1.91 15.23 -6.81
C ALA A 624 1.12 15.22 -5.50
N PHE A 625 1.78 14.80 -4.42
CA PHE A 625 1.30 14.86 -3.05
C PHE A 625 2.43 15.40 -2.16
N GLY A 626 2.45 16.72 -1.95
CA GLY A 626 3.43 17.40 -1.09
C GLY A 626 2.91 17.65 0.32
N TRP A 627 3.70 17.27 1.33
CA TRP A 627 3.29 17.27 2.73
C TRP A 627 4.15 18.18 3.60
N ASN A 628 3.51 18.95 4.48
CA ASN A 628 4.17 19.79 5.48
C ASN A 628 4.63 18.95 6.68
N LEU A 629 5.64 18.10 6.45
CA LEU A 629 6.18 17.16 7.42
C LEU A 629 7.70 17.30 7.50
N ALA A 630 8.22 17.38 8.73
CA ALA A 630 9.65 17.41 8.98
C ALA A 630 10.24 15.99 9.01
N GLN A 631 11.31 15.75 8.25
CA GLN A 631 12.01 14.47 8.16
C GLN A 631 11.07 13.29 7.88
N PRO A 632 10.46 13.27 6.68
CA PRO A 632 9.40 12.32 6.35
C PRO A 632 9.90 10.87 6.41
N ILE A 633 9.02 9.99 6.87
CA ILE A 633 9.18 8.53 6.79
C ILE A 633 8.05 8.01 5.92
N LEU A 634 8.40 7.46 4.75
CA LEU A 634 7.44 6.79 3.88
C LEU A 634 7.32 5.31 4.28
N ARG A 635 6.09 4.87 4.50
CA ARG A 635 5.68 3.47 4.57
C ARG A 635 4.72 3.17 3.45
N HIS A 636 4.94 2.11 2.70
CA HIS A 636 4.04 1.75 1.61
C HIS A 636 3.91 0.24 1.51
N GLU A 637 2.84 -0.18 0.86
CA GLU A 637 2.59 -1.59 0.64
C GLU A 637 3.34 -2.09 -0.60
N GLU A 638 4.19 -3.07 -0.37
CA GLU A 638 4.70 -4.03 -1.35
C GLU A 638 3.86 -5.32 -1.29
N VAL A 639 4.03 -6.23 -2.26
CA VAL A 639 3.23 -7.46 -2.31
C VAL A 639 3.46 -8.31 -1.06
N GLY A 640 2.45 -8.36 -0.17
CA GLY A 640 2.49 -9.12 1.08
C GLY A 640 3.36 -8.52 2.18
N ALA A 641 3.75 -7.24 2.06
CA ALA A 641 4.56 -6.55 3.07
C ALA A 641 4.28 -5.04 3.10
N ILE A 642 4.43 -4.44 4.28
CA ILE A 642 4.48 -2.98 4.45
C ILE A 642 5.94 -2.61 4.72
N LEU A 643 6.54 -1.86 3.81
CA LEU A 643 7.95 -1.51 3.86
C LEU A 643 8.19 -0.07 4.31
N ASP A 644 9.25 0.14 5.11
CA ASP A 644 9.85 1.44 5.37
C ASP A 644 10.80 1.76 4.20
N ALA A 645 10.51 2.82 3.44
CA ALA A 645 11.28 3.23 2.27
C ALA A 645 12.58 3.96 2.66
N ARG A 646 13.51 3.20 3.25
CA ARG A 646 14.89 3.60 3.55
C ARG A 646 15.83 2.45 3.23
N LEU A 647 17.11 2.74 3.08
CA LEU A 647 18.12 1.71 2.86
C LEU A 647 18.32 0.84 4.11
N GLY A 648 18.76 -0.40 3.94
CA GLY A 648 19.03 -1.35 5.01
C GLY A 648 20.05 -0.81 6.02
N SER A 649 21.12 -0.15 5.55
CA SER A 649 22.10 0.54 6.41
C SER A 649 21.50 1.68 7.24
N GLN A 650 20.32 2.18 6.86
CA GLN A 650 19.56 3.24 7.54
C GLN A 650 18.35 2.69 8.33
N GLY A 651 18.27 1.36 8.49
CA GLY A 651 17.19 0.69 9.21
C GLY A 651 15.87 0.59 8.44
N GLY A 652 15.88 0.74 7.12
CA GLY A 652 14.72 0.45 6.26
C GLY A 652 14.79 -0.91 5.59
N HIS A 653 13.96 -1.07 4.57
CA HIS A 653 13.79 -2.35 3.88
C HIS A 653 14.26 -2.35 2.42
N TYR A 654 14.94 -1.32 1.94
CA TYR A 654 15.54 -1.32 0.59
C TYR A 654 17.02 -1.72 0.65
N ALA A 655 17.48 -2.54 -0.29
CA ALA A 655 18.89 -2.94 -0.34
C ALA A 655 19.80 -1.72 -0.52
N ASP A 656 21.02 -1.76 0.01
CA ASP A 656 21.97 -0.63 -0.08
C ASP A 656 22.59 -0.47 -1.49
N ALA A 657 22.59 -1.54 -2.28
CA ALA A 657 23.19 -1.61 -3.60
C ALA A 657 22.43 -2.57 -4.51
N HIS A 658 22.71 -2.50 -5.81
CA HIS A 658 22.10 -3.38 -6.83
C HIS A 658 20.57 -3.35 -6.85
N ALA A 659 19.99 -2.23 -6.40
CA ALA A 659 18.55 -1.98 -6.34
C ALA A 659 18.18 -0.76 -7.20
N ARG A 660 16.87 -0.60 -7.42
CA ARG A 660 16.28 0.50 -8.17
C ARG A 660 15.25 1.24 -7.32
N TYR A 661 15.37 2.57 -7.21
CA TYR A 661 14.60 3.35 -6.22
C TYR A 661 13.61 4.37 -6.79
N ASP A 662 13.56 4.58 -8.10
CA ASP A 662 12.69 5.58 -8.74
C ASP A 662 11.21 5.18 -8.82
N LEU A 663 10.90 3.89 -8.60
CA LEU A 663 9.58 3.30 -8.75
C LEU A 663 9.25 2.41 -7.55
N LEU A 664 8.55 2.98 -6.58
CA LEU A 664 8.04 2.25 -5.41
C LEU A 664 6.61 1.81 -5.69
N THR A 665 6.22 0.62 -5.25
CA THR A 665 4.83 0.18 -5.40
C THR A 665 3.89 1.10 -4.63
N LEU A 666 2.71 1.30 -5.19
CA LEU A 666 1.58 1.91 -4.54
C LEU A 666 0.39 0.98 -4.75
N ASN A 667 0.31 -0.06 -3.93
CA ASN A 667 -0.83 -0.96 -3.94
C ASN A 667 -2.02 -0.27 -3.26
N HIS A 668 -2.40 -0.60 -2.03
CA HIS A 668 -3.56 0.01 -1.40
C HIS A 668 -3.27 1.39 -0.82
N PHE A 669 -2.09 1.58 -0.21
CA PHE A 669 -1.72 2.84 0.42
C PHE A 669 -0.22 3.17 0.42
N ALA A 670 0.05 4.45 0.63
CA ALA A 670 1.32 4.99 1.09
C ALA A 670 1.04 5.93 2.28
N ASP A 671 1.85 5.84 3.32
CA ASP A 671 1.78 6.67 4.52
C ASP A 671 3.06 7.48 4.63
N MET A 672 2.94 8.78 4.86
CA MET A 672 4.08 9.64 5.17
C MET A 672 3.88 10.27 6.54
N SER A 673 4.83 10.01 7.43
CA SER A 673 4.83 10.54 8.80
C SER A 673 6.06 11.39 9.07
N GLY A 674 5.91 12.50 9.77
CA GLY A 674 7.01 13.27 10.34
C GLY A 674 7.56 12.64 11.62
N THR A 675 8.70 13.15 12.08
CA THR A 675 9.33 12.68 13.34
C THR A 675 8.56 13.08 14.60
N ASP A 676 7.63 14.03 14.48
CA ASP A 676 6.70 14.44 15.53
C ASP A 676 5.45 13.54 15.62
N GLY A 677 5.35 12.51 14.77
CA GLY A 677 4.25 11.55 14.72
C GLY A 677 3.10 11.94 13.79
N ALA A 678 3.00 13.22 13.42
CA ALA A 678 1.98 13.67 12.49
C ALA A 678 2.22 13.08 11.10
N GLY A 679 1.16 12.65 10.43
CA GLY A 679 1.29 12.05 9.11
C GLY A 679 -0.01 12.03 8.32
N VAL A 680 0.10 11.57 7.09
CA VAL A 680 -1.01 11.39 6.18
C VAL A 680 -0.91 10.01 5.53
N THR A 681 -1.99 9.24 5.65
CA THR A 681 -2.19 8.03 4.85
C THR A 681 -2.91 8.40 3.56
N LEU A 682 -2.28 8.11 2.42
CA LEU A 682 -2.84 8.19 1.07
C LEU A 682 -3.28 6.78 0.64
N SER A 683 -4.58 6.58 0.45
CA SER A 683 -5.11 5.40 -0.23
C SER A 683 -5.22 5.63 -1.74
N ASN A 684 -5.04 4.56 -2.52
CA ASN A 684 -5.07 4.58 -3.98
C ASN A 684 -5.82 3.36 -4.53
N GLN A 685 -6.79 3.56 -5.43
CA GLN A 685 -7.54 2.46 -6.04
C GLN A 685 -7.01 2.02 -7.41
N ASP A 686 -6.23 2.86 -8.08
CA ASP A 686 -6.09 2.77 -9.54
C ASP A 686 -4.63 2.73 -10.02
N CYS A 687 -3.74 3.49 -9.39
CA CYS A 687 -2.33 3.51 -9.76
C CYS A 687 -1.56 2.32 -9.17
N TYR A 688 -0.37 2.00 -9.69
CA TYR A 688 0.47 0.91 -9.16
C TYR A 688 1.80 1.37 -8.60
N PHE A 689 2.26 2.57 -8.96
CA PHE A 689 3.59 3.06 -8.60
C PHE A 689 3.57 4.52 -8.22
N ALA A 690 4.53 4.88 -7.39
CA ALA A 690 4.85 6.25 -7.04
C ALA A 690 6.37 6.43 -6.91
N ARG A 691 6.81 7.68 -7.02
CA ARG A 691 8.18 8.08 -6.75
C ARG A 691 8.23 8.90 -5.47
N LEU A 692 9.08 8.50 -4.53
CA LEU A 692 9.38 9.28 -3.33
C LEU A 692 10.39 10.38 -3.67
N GLY A 693 10.03 11.64 -3.38
CA GLY A 693 10.89 12.79 -3.60
C GLY A 693 11.49 12.84 -4.99
N ASN A 694 12.80 13.09 -5.03
CA ASN A 694 13.63 13.11 -6.24
C ASN A 694 14.36 11.77 -6.46
N SER A 695 13.80 10.65 -5.99
CA SER A 695 14.45 9.34 -6.16
C SER A 695 14.75 9.03 -7.62
N SER A 696 15.92 8.45 -7.85
CA SER A 696 16.39 8.01 -9.16
C SER A 696 16.66 6.50 -9.13
N THR A 697 17.09 5.93 -10.26
CA THR A 697 17.48 4.52 -10.31
C THR A 697 18.61 4.16 -9.34
N SER A 698 19.37 5.14 -8.83
CA SER A 698 20.53 4.92 -7.94
C SER A 698 20.50 5.72 -6.64
N LEU A 699 19.46 6.55 -6.43
CA LEU A 699 19.29 7.35 -5.23
C LEU A 699 17.88 7.18 -4.68
N LEU A 700 17.75 6.75 -3.43
CA LEU A 700 16.50 6.80 -2.67
C LEU A 700 16.45 8.11 -1.87
N ASP A 701 15.67 9.09 -2.33
CA ASP A 701 15.47 10.36 -1.62
C ASP A 701 14.50 10.16 -0.46
N THR A 702 15.01 10.19 0.77
CA THR A 702 14.22 10.02 2.00
C THR A 702 13.96 11.34 2.72
N THR A 703 14.30 12.47 2.08
CA THR A 703 14.31 13.80 2.71
C THR A 703 13.20 14.71 2.19
N THR A 704 12.83 14.57 0.93
CA THR A 704 11.78 15.38 0.31
C THR A 704 10.39 14.84 0.68
N PRO A 705 9.52 15.62 1.35
CA PRO A 705 8.20 15.18 1.76
C PRO A 705 7.17 15.27 0.61
N GLN A 706 7.49 14.64 -0.52
CA GLN A 706 6.60 14.56 -1.67
C GLN A 706 6.53 13.13 -2.20
N LEU A 707 5.31 12.70 -2.53
CA LEU A 707 5.08 11.48 -3.30
C LEU A 707 4.52 11.88 -4.69
N SER A 708 5.12 11.37 -5.76
CA SER A 708 4.61 11.55 -7.13
C SER A 708 3.99 10.25 -7.63
N VAL A 709 2.66 10.16 -7.66
CA VAL A 709 1.92 8.96 -8.08
C VAL A 709 1.78 8.95 -9.60
N PHE A 710 2.13 7.85 -10.27
CA PHE A 710 2.07 7.76 -11.72
C PHE A 710 0.64 7.61 -12.23
N ALA A 711 0.15 8.60 -12.99
CA ALA A 711 -1.14 8.54 -13.67
C ALA A 711 -1.07 7.68 -14.95
N GLY A 712 0.12 7.60 -15.54
CA GLY A 712 0.44 6.75 -16.69
C GLY A 712 1.68 7.25 -17.41
N GLY A 713 2.04 6.55 -18.49
CA GLY A 713 3.10 6.96 -19.41
C GLY A 713 4.13 5.87 -19.64
N ARG A 714 5.25 6.25 -20.27
CA ARG A 714 6.36 5.33 -20.51
C ARG A 714 7.36 5.39 -19.36
N VAL A 715 7.72 4.23 -18.85
CA VAL A 715 8.65 4.09 -17.73
C VAL A 715 9.80 3.16 -18.12
N VAL A 716 10.87 3.19 -17.32
CA VAL A 716 12.14 2.50 -17.63
C VAL A 716 12.86 3.15 -18.81
N ASN A 717 13.72 4.14 -18.52
CA ASN A 717 14.58 4.85 -19.49
C ASN A 717 13.86 5.73 -20.53
N GLY A 718 12.58 6.07 -20.34
CA GLY A 718 11.85 7.04 -21.16
C GLY A 718 11.48 6.57 -22.59
N SER A 719 11.94 5.38 -23.00
CA SER A 719 11.68 4.82 -24.34
C SER A 719 10.97 3.47 -24.35
N ASN A 720 10.97 2.74 -23.22
CA ASN A 720 10.33 1.44 -23.09
C ASN A 720 8.87 1.58 -22.60
N GLY A 721 8.01 0.60 -22.91
CA GLY A 721 6.57 0.69 -22.66
C GLY A 721 5.73 0.93 -23.92
N ILE A 722 4.45 0.58 -23.81
CA ILE A 722 3.43 0.77 -24.85
C ILE A 722 3.24 2.28 -25.10
N PRO A 723 3.29 2.76 -26.37
CA PRO A 723 3.04 4.17 -26.68
C PRO A 723 1.60 4.58 -26.37
N ASN A 724 1.44 5.86 -26.01
CA ASN A 724 0.15 6.55 -26.00
C ASN A 724 -0.94 5.76 -25.26
N GLN A 725 -0.60 5.10 -24.14
CA GLN A 725 -1.53 4.34 -23.31
C GLN A 725 -2.39 3.32 -24.08
N GLY A 726 -1.86 2.75 -25.17
CA GLY A 726 -2.59 1.80 -26.02
C GLY A 726 -3.79 2.40 -26.77
N GLY A 727 -3.88 3.74 -26.85
CA GLY A 727 -4.98 4.46 -27.50
C GLY A 727 -6.14 4.83 -26.56
N ILE A 728 -6.06 4.52 -25.27
CA ILE A 728 -7.09 4.87 -24.28
C ILE A 728 -7.10 6.39 -24.04
N ASP A 729 -8.28 6.99 -23.99
CA ASP A 729 -8.47 8.44 -23.82
C ASP A 729 -9.29 8.81 -22.57
N HIS A 730 -9.70 7.83 -21.76
CA HIS A 730 -10.34 8.06 -20.47
C HIS A 730 -9.63 7.26 -19.38
N PHE A 731 -9.28 7.92 -18.29
CA PHE A 731 -8.58 7.29 -17.16
C PHE A 731 -9.19 7.78 -15.85
N LEU A 732 -9.49 6.85 -14.95
CA LEU A 732 -10.00 7.17 -13.62
C LEU A 732 -8.92 6.92 -12.56
N GLN A 733 -8.59 7.94 -11.76
CA GLN A 733 -7.68 7.81 -10.62
C GLN A 733 -8.31 8.35 -9.34
N ARG A 734 -8.52 7.45 -8.38
CA ARG A 734 -9.18 7.72 -7.11
C ARG A 734 -8.21 7.55 -5.96
N PHE A 735 -8.19 8.59 -5.14
CA PHE A 735 -7.36 8.68 -3.95
C PHE A 735 -8.22 9.01 -2.74
N ALA A 736 -7.71 8.68 -1.56
CA ALA A 736 -8.28 9.18 -0.33
C ALA A 736 -7.19 9.55 0.67
N LEU A 737 -7.42 10.63 1.43
CA LEU A 737 -6.49 11.15 2.41
C LEU A 737 -7.09 11.08 3.81
N ARG A 738 -6.24 10.75 4.79
CA ARG A 738 -6.55 10.85 6.20
C ARG A 738 -5.30 11.24 6.97
N THR A 739 -5.42 12.27 7.80
CA THR A 739 -4.35 12.70 8.71
C THR A 739 -4.34 11.83 9.98
N HIS A 740 -3.20 11.76 10.66
CA HIS A 740 -3.08 11.12 11.96
C HIS A 740 -1.93 11.74 12.77
N ASP A 741 -1.87 11.42 14.06
CA ASP A 741 -0.82 11.84 15.02
C ASP A 741 0.13 10.70 15.42
N GLY A 742 -0.04 9.51 14.83
CA GLY A 742 0.89 8.40 14.92
C GLY A 742 0.58 7.32 13.90
N TYR A 743 1.62 6.78 13.28
CA TYR A 743 1.46 5.70 12.30
C TYR A 743 1.04 4.39 12.98
N ASP A 744 0.02 3.74 12.42
CA ASP A 744 -0.40 2.38 12.75
C ASP A 744 -0.73 1.60 11.47
N ALA A 745 -0.04 0.49 11.23
CA ALA A 745 -0.18 -0.30 10.00
C ALA A 745 -1.60 -0.86 9.81
N GLY A 746 -2.23 -1.33 10.90
CA GLY A 746 -3.61 -1.81 10.88
C GLY A 746 -4.60 -0.70 10.52
N SER A 747 -4.45 0.48 11.11
CA SER A 747 -5.24 1.66 10.79
C SER A 747 -5.06 2.11 9.35
N ALA A 748 -3.83 2.20 8.85
CA ALA A 748 -3.52 2.64 7.49
C ALA A 748 -4.11 1.69 6.43
N MET A 749 -3.91 0.38 6.60
CA MET A 749 -4.44 -0.60 5.67
C MET A 749 -5.97 -0.69 5.71
N ARG A 750 -6.59 -0.64 6.92
CA ARG A 750 -8.06 -0.63 7.03
C ARG A 750 -8.67 0.58 6.35
N PHE A 751 -8.09 1.77 6.53
CA PHE A 751 -8.53 2.98 5.82
C PHE A 751 -8.49 2.81 4.30
N ALA A 752 -7.41 2.23 3.80
CA ALA A 752 -7.25 1.98 2.38
C ALA A 752 -8.25 0.97 1.83
N LEU A 753 -8.48 -0.11 2.57
CA LEU A 753 -9.48 -1.12 2.24
C LEU A 753 -10.90 -0.58 2.32
N GLU A 754 -11.23 0.29 3.28
CA GLU A 754 -12.53 0.94 3.36
C GLU A 754 -12.83 1.80 2.14
N HIS A 755 -11.83 2.57 1.69
CA HIS A 755 -11.92 3.36 0.47
C HIS A 755 -12.11 2.47 -0.77
N GLN A 756 -11.30 1.41 -0.91
CA GLN A 756 -11.28 0.54 -2.10
C GLN A 756 -12.42 -0.48 -2.17
N ASN A 757 -13.02 -0.82 -1.03
CA ASN A 757 -14.10 -1.80 -0.94
C ASN A 757 -15.34 -1.10 -0.36
N PRO A 758 -16.06 -0.25 -1.13
CA PRO A 758 -17.26 0.42 -0.64
C PRO A 758 -18.34 -0.61 -0.24
N PRO A 759 -19.25 -0.29 0.71
CA PRO A 759 -20.37 -1.16 1.03
C PRO A 759 -21.27 -1.41 -0.19
N VAL A 760 -21.77 -2.64 -0.34
CA VAL A 760 -22.62 -3.06 -1.45
C VAL A 760 -24.10 -2.89 -1.10
N ALA A 761 -24.83 -2.11 -1.90
CA ALA A 761 -26.28 -1.96 -1.73
C ALA A 761 -27.07 -2.88 -2.68
N GLY A 762 -28.13 -3.52 -2.17
CA GLY A 762 -29.03 -4.33 -3.00
C GLY A 762 -30.46 -4.32 -2.48
N ALA A 763 -31.42 -4.58 -3.38
CA ALA A 763 -32.83 -4.67 -3.01
C ALA A 763 -33.09 -5.92 -2.17
N VAL A 764 -33.89 -5.79 -1.11
CA VAL A 764 -34.41 -6.93 -0.34
C VAL A 764 -35.69 -7.38 -1.02
N THR A 765 -35.65 -8.53 -1.69
CA THR A 765 -36.85 -9.13 -2.30
C THR A 765 -37.53 -10.13 -1.36
N GLY A 766 -36.75 -10.75 -0.48
CA GLY A 766 -37.20 -11.74 0.50
C GLY A 766 -37.95 -12.93 -0.09
N ALA A 767 -37.65 -13.28 -1.35
CA ALA A 767 -38.29 -14.40 -2.05
C ALA A 767 -38.07 -15.75 -1.32
N LEU A 768 -36.95 -15.92 -0.62
CA LEU A 768 -36.60 -17.12 0.14
C LEU A 768 -36.72 -16.92 1.65
N GLY A 769 -36.32 -15.75 2.18
CA GLY A 769 -36.52 -15.37 3.59
C GLY A 769 -35.88 -16.33 4.61
N GLN A 770 -34.55 -16.45 4.58
CA GLN A 770 -33.75 -17.32 5.46
C GLN A 770 -32.85 -16.53 6.42
N LEU A 771 -32.62 -15.24 6.15
CA LEU A 771 -31.76 -14.36 6.94
C LEU A 771 -32.58 -13.26 7.66
N PRO A 772 -32.08 -12.71 8.78
CA PRO A 772 -32.80 -11.70 9.57
C PRO A 772 -33.23 -10.46 8.76
N ALA A 773 -34.40 -9.92 9.06
CA ALA A 773 -34.99 -8.80 8.30
C ALA A 773 -34.32 -7.43 8.52
N SER A 774 -33.43 -7.30 9.51
CA SER A 774 -32.83 -6.02 9.93
C SER A 774 -31.32 -5.99 9.77
N SER A 775 -30.61 -7.01 10.25
CA SER A 775 -29.14 -7.07 10.19
C SER A 775 -28.60 -8.47 10.49
N ALA A 776 -27.40 -8.75 9.99
CA ALA A 776 -26.63 -9.94 10.34
C ALA A 776 -25.12 -9.67 10.21
N SER A 777 -24.31 -10.37 10.99
CA SER A 777 -22.85 -10.44 10.87
C SER A 777 -22.45 -11.90 10.73
N PHE A 778 -21.58 -12.21 9.77
CA PHE A 778 -21.21 -13.58 9.43
C PHE A 778 -19.79 -13.95 9.84
N LEU A 779 -18.90 -12.97 9.97
CA LEU A 779 -17.52 -13.19 10.39
C LEU A 779 -16.94 -11.92 11.01
N SER A 780 -16.21 -12.07 12.10
CA SER A 780 -15.44 -11.00 12.74
C SER A 780 -14.08 -11.50 13.21
N ILE A 781 -13.14 -10.56 13.29
CA ILE A 781 -11.82 -10.74 13.90
C ILE A 781 -11.63 -9.65 14.97
N ASP A 782 -11.10 -10.03 16.13
CA ASP A 782 -11.02 -9.12 17.30
C ASP A 782 -9.79 -8.21 17.30
N ASP A 783 -8.70 -8.62 16.65
CA ASP A 783 -7.47 -7.83 16.52
C ASP A 783 -7.53 -6.89 15.29
N PRO A 784 -7.47 -5.57 15.48
CA PRO A 784 -7.49 -4.59 14.39
C PRO A 784 -6.28 -4.65 13.43
N SER A 785 -5.23 -5.35 13.82
CA SER A 785 -4.01 -5.55 13.03
C SER A 785 -4.07 -6.80 12.15
N VAL A 786 -5.05 -7.69 12.37
CA VAL A 786 -5.24 -8.90 11.56
C VAL A 786 -6.44 -8.73 10.64
N LEU A 787 -6.19 -8.74 9.34
CA LEU A 787 -7.18 -8.41 8.32
C LEU A 787 -7.70 -9.69 7.66
N VAL A 788 -9.01 -9.74 7.41
CA VAL A 788 -9.61 -10.75 6.53
C VAL A 788 -9.29 -10.37 5.08
N TRP A 789 -8.22 -10.95 4.56
CA TRP A 789 -7.68 -10.66 3.24
C TRP A 789 -8.42 -11.40 2.12
N THR A 790 -9.02 -12.55 2.39
CA THR A 790 -9.86 -13.27 1.43
C THR A 790 -10.88 -14.09 2.21
N LEU A 791 -12.11 -14.17 1.70
CA LEU A 791 -13.15 -15.04 2.24
C LEU A 791 -13.95 -15.62 1.08
N LYS A 792 -13.79 -16.92 0.84
CA LYS A 792 -14.41 -17.62 -0.28
C LYS A 792 -14.80 -19.05 0.08
N PRO A 793 -15.72 -19.70 -0.66
CA PRO A 793 -15.84 -21.15 -0.63
C PRO A 793 -14.52 -21.83 -1.03
N ALA A 794 -14.25 -23.03 -0.52
CA ALA A 794 -13.08 -23.81 -0.91
C ALA A 794 -13.10 -24.14 -2.42
N ASP A 795 -11.92 -24.22 -3.04
CA ASP A 795 -11.80 -24.42 -4.50
C ASP A 795 -12.31 -25.78 -4.97
N ASP A 796 -12.24 -26.79 -4.09
CA ASP A 796 -12.75 -28.15 -4.27
C ASP A 796 -14.28 -28.26 -4.10
N GLY A 797 -14.97 -27.18 -3.68
CA GLY A 797 -16.40 -27.13 -3.49
C GLY A 797 -16.83 -26.47 -2.17
N ALA A 798 -18.02 -25.86 -2.16
CA ALA A 798 -18.55 -25.17 -0.97
C ALA A 798 -18.83 -26.11 0.21
N ASP A 799 -19.03 -27.40 -0.05
CA ASP A 799 -19.17 -28.46 0.94
C ASP A 799 -17.87 -28.78 1.68
N GLN A 800 -16.71 -28.46 1.08
CA GLN A 800 -15.39 -28.61 1.72
C GLN A 800 -15.10 -27.48 2.73
N GLY A 801 -15.98 -26.48 2.81
CA GLY A 801 -15.95 -25.41 3.80
C GLY A 801 -15.57 -24.06 3.24
N ILE A 802 -15.28 -23.15 4.16
CA ILE A 802 -14.96 -21.75 3.89
C ILE A 802 -13.47 -21.56 4.06
N VAL A 803 -12.84 -20.88 3.11
CA VAL A 803 -11.43 -20.50 3.15
C VAL A 803 -11.33 -19.03 3.51
N ALA A 804 -10.58 -18.75 4.57
CA ALA A 804 -10.21 -17.40 4.96
C ALA A 804 -8.69 -17.24 4.90
N ARG A 805 -8.24 -16.19 4.20
CA ARG A 805 -6.86 -15.71 4.27
C ARG A 805 -6.80 -14.52 5.21
N LEU A 806 -5.88 -14.57 6.17
CA LEU A 806 -5.72 -13.59 7.23
C LEU A 806 -4.32 -12.98 7.15
N TRP A 807 -4.19 -11.68 7.33
CA TRP A 807 -2.91 -10.98 7.32
C TRP A 807 -2.72 -10.18 8.60
N ASN A 808 -1.75 -10.54 9.44
CA ASN A 808 -1.27 -9.65 10.48
C ASN A 808 -0.40 -8.57 9.81
N VAL A 809 -0.87 -7.34 9.69
CA VAL A 809 -0.09 -6.26 9.05
C VAL A 809 0.87 -5.56 10.03
N ALA A 810 0.78 -5.84 11.32
CA ALA A 810 1.64 -5.21 12.31
C ALA A 810 3.10 -5.71 12.21
N PRO A 811 4.09 -4.86 12.57
CA PRO A 811 5.49 -5.27 12.69
C PRO A 811 5.76 -6.11 13.95
N ALA A 812 4.72 -6.51 14.70
CA ALA A 812 4.81 -7.31 15.91
C ALA A 812 3.96 -8.58 15.79
N PRO A 813 4.35 -9.69 16.46
CA PRO A 813 3.50 -10.87 16.53
C PRO A 813 2.23 -10.57 17.33
N THR A 814 1.14 -11.23 16.97
CA THR A 814 -0.14 -11.12 17.70
C THR A 814 -0.88 -12.46 17.73
N THR A 815 -1.99 -12.52 18.45
CA THR A 815 -2.93 -13.63 18.42
C THR A 815 -4.33 -13.05 18.27
N ALA A 816 -5.03 -13.48 17.23
CA ALA A 816 -6.36 -12.99 16.89
C ALA A 816 -7.39 -14.12 16.98
N GLN A 817 -8.61 -13.78 17.37
CA GLN A 817 -9.75 -14.66 17.42
C GLN A 817 -10.70 -14.40 16.26
N LEU A 818 -11.07 -15.46 15.55
CA LEU A 818 -12.05 -15.45 14.47
C LEU A 818 -13.35 -16.11 14.96
N SER A 819 -14.48 -15.42 14.75
CA SER A 819 -15.83 -15.87 15.17
C SER A 819 -16.89 -15.65 14.07
N LEU A 820 -17.96 -16.45 14.06
CA LEU A 820 -18.99 -16.44 12.99
C LEU A 820 -20.34 -15.81 13.39
N GLY A 821 -20.32 -14.79 14.24
CA GLY A 821 -21.53 -14.08 14.65
C GLY A 821 -22.52 -15.00 15.38
N ALA A 822 -23.66 -15.31 14.74
CA ALA A 822 -24.68 -16.20 15.30
C ALA A 822 -24.40 -17.70 15.07
N ALA A 823 -23.41 -18.03 14.23
CA ALA A 823 -22.99 -19.39 13.95
C ALA A 823 -21.72 -19.77 14.73
N SER A 824 -21.40 -21.06 14.75
CA SER A 824 -20.20 -21.61 15.41
C SER A 824 -19.36 -22.39 14.41
N ILE A 825 -18.05 -22.41 14.61
CA ILE A 825 -17.12 -23.25 13.83
C ILE A 825 -17.19 -24.67 14.38
N ALA A 826 -17.34 -25.65 13.49
CA ALA A 826 -17.37 -27.08 13.83
C ALA A 826 -15.97 -27.71 13.77
N ALA A 827 -15.20 -27.36 12.74
CA ALA A 827 -13.85 -27.84 12.53
C ALA A 827 -13.05 -26.81 11.73
N ALA A 828 -11.73 -26.79 11.90
CA ALA A 828 -10.84 -25.92 11.16
C ALA A 828 -9.50 -26.60 10.85
N PHE A 829 -8.85 -26.14 9.79
CA PHE A 829 -7.62 -26.68 9.26
C PHE A 829 -6.69 -25.55 8.84
N ALA A 830 -5.41 -25.69 9.15
CA ALA A 830 -4.35 -24.93 8.50
C ALA A 830 -4.21 -25.46 7.07
N VAL A 831 -4.18 -24.55 6.11
CA VAL A 831 -4.01 -24.88 4.70
C VAL A 831 -2.98 -23.95 4.08
N SER A 832 -2.28 -24.43 3.07
CA SER A 832 -1.37 -23.61 2.27
C SER A 832 -2.15 -22.53 1.50
N HIS A 833 -1.45 -21.59 0.86
CA HIS A 833 -2.09 -20.59 0.00
C HIS A 833 -2.80 -21.16 -1.24
N ILE A 834 -2.56 -22.44 -1.57
CA ILE A 834 -3.25 -23.21 -2.60
C ILE A 834 -4.16 -24.30 -1.99
N GLU A 835 -4.60 -24.08 -0.75
CA GLU A 835 -5.59 -24.90 -0.02
C GLU A 835 -5.18 -26.35 0.28
N THR A 836 -3.89 -26.67 0.14
CA THR A 836 -3.38 -27.98 0.55
C THR A 836 -3.46 -28.07 2.08
N THR A 837 -4.13 -29.11 2.59
CA THR A 837 -4.31 -29.28 4.04
C THR A 837 -3.00 -29.63 4.73
N GLU A 838 -2.59 -28.81 5.70
CA GLU A 838 -1.36 -28.98 6.47
C GLU A 838 -1.63 -29.67 7.82
N GLY A 839 -2.80 -29.42 8.41
CA GLY A 839 -3.22 -30.07 9.65
C GLY A 839 -4.46 -29.44 10.30
N PRO A 840 -5.06 -30.10 11.29
CA PRO A 840 -6.21 -29.55 12.02
C PRO A 840 -5.81 -28.40 12.95
N LEU A 841 -6.73 -27.46 13.17
CA LEU A 841 -6.62 -26.37 14.13
C LEU A 841 -7.62 -26.57 15.28
N PRO A 842 -7.25 -26.23 16.52
CA PRO A 842 -8.14 -26.34 17.66
C PRO A 842 -9.29 -25.32 17.56
N VAL A 843 -10.52 -25.80 17.69
CA VAL A 843 -11.71 -24.96 17.83
C VAL A 843 -12.02 -24.77 19.32
N LEU A 844 -12.20 -23.52 19.75
CA LEU A 844 -12.54 -23.19 21.13
C LEU A 844 -13.96 -23.67 21.47
N PRO A 845 -14.30 -23.91 22.75
CA PRO A 845 -15.64 -24.38 23.15
C PRO A 845 -16.80 -23.47 22.72
N ALA A 846 -16.53 -22.18 22.46
CA ALA A 846 -17.52 -21.24 21.95
C ALA A 846 -17.74 -21.34 20.42
N GLY A 847 -17.00 -22.21 19.72
CA GLY A 847 -17.03 -22.33 18.26
C GLY A 847 -16.22 -21.25 17.55
N GLU A 848 -15.10 -20.85 18.14
CA GLU A 848 -14.21 -19.77 17.68
C GLU A 848 -12.81 -20.33 17.39
N LEU A 849 -12.00 -19.60 16.62
CA LEU A 849 -10.60 -19.96 16.34
C LEU A 849 -9.65 -18.92 16.92
N GLU A 850 -8.71 -19.37 17.75
CA GLU A 850 -7.58 -18.56 18.19
C GLU A 850 -6.36 -18.86 17.31
N LEU A 851 -5.80 -17.83 16.67
CA LEU A 851 -4.77 -17.97 15.66
C LEU A 851 -3.56 -17.08 16.01
N PRO A 852 -2.38 -17.66 16.29
CA PRO A 852 -1.15 -16.89 16.50
C PRO A 852 -0.52 -16.48 15.17
N PHE A 853 0.00 -15.26 15.08
CA PHE A 853 0.65 -14.70 13.90
C PHE A 853 2.04 -14.15 14.24
N ASN A 854 3.01 -14.42 13.37
CA ASN A 854 4.25 -13.65 13.31
C ASN A 854 3.98 -12.23 12.75
N PRO A 855 4.92 -11.28 12.91
CA PRO A 855 4.83 -9.97 12.24
C PRO A 855 4.55 -10.13 10.74
N GLN A 856 3.71 -9.27 10.15
CA GLN A 856 3.48 -9.24 8.70
C GLN A 856 3.01 -10.57 8.06
N GLN A 857 2.61 -11.58 8.86
CA GLN A 857 2.35 -12.93 8.36
C GLN A 857 0.98 -13.06 7.68
N LEU A 858 0.99 -13.66 6.49
CA LEU A 858 -0.20 -14.21 5.84
C LEU A 858 -0.44 -15.66 6.29
N ARG A 859 -1.66 -15.99 6.70
CA ARG A 859 -2.08 -17.35 7.04
C ARG A 859 -3.39 -17.68 6.32
N THR A 860 -3.53 -18.92 5.86
CA THR A 860 -4.79 -19.41 5.28
C THR A 860 -5.37 -20.50 6.17
N VAL A 861 -6.67 -20.42 6.42
CA VAL A 861 -7.42 -21.41 7.18
C VAL A 861 -8.64 -21.86 6.39
N ARG A 862 -9.02 -23.13 6.51
CA ARG A 862 -10.28 -23.67 6.03
C ARG A 862 -11.13 -24.11 7.21
N PHE A 863 -12.40 -23.73 7.27
CA PHE A 863 -13.28 -24.10 8.38
C PHE A 863 -14.70 -24.47 7.92
N LEU A 864 -15.35 -25.31 8.74
CA LEU A 864 -16.71 -25.79 8.54
C LEU A 864 -17.64 -25.13 9.56
N ILE A 865 -18.82 -24.73 9.11
CA ILE A 865 -19.85 -24.14 9.98
C ILE A 865 -20.63 -25.28 10.67
N ALA A 866 -20.89 -25.13 11.97
CA ALA A 866 -21.75 -26.04 12.71
C ALA A 866 -23.21 -25.95 12.20
N PRO A 867 -23.91 -27.08 11.99
CA PRO A 867 -25.29 -27.07 11.56
C PRO A 867 -26.18 -26.32 12.56
N SER A 868 -27.06 -25.46 12.06
CA SER A 868 -28.01 -24.71 12.88
C SER A 868 -29.18 -25.60 13.31
N GLY A 869 -29.11 -26.14 14.54
CA GLY A 869 -30.16 -26.97 15.13
C GLY A 869 -29.61 -28.07 16.04
N PRO A 870 -30.45 -28.75 16.84
CA PRO A 870 -30.00 -29.95 17.54
C PRO A 870 -29.56 -31.00 16.50
N ILE A 871 -28.32 -31.47 16.61
CA ILE A 871 -27.80 -32.49 15.70
C ILE A 871 -28.49 -33.82 16.04
N GLU A 872 -29.32 -34.28 15.13
CA GLU A 872 -29.91 -35.62 15.20
C GLU A 872 -28.99 -36.62 14.50
N PHE A 873 -28.73 -37.72 15.18
CA PHE A 873 -27.96 -38.83 14.65
C PHE A 873 -28.53 -40.15 15.17
N ILE A 874 -28.04 -41.27 14.64
CA ILE A 874 -28.29 -42.60 15.16
C ILE A 874 -26.95 -43.14 15.69
N ARG A 875 -26.88 -43.43 16.99
CA ARG A 875 -25.69 -43.96 17.64
C ARG A 875 -25.41 -45.36 17.10
N GLY A 876 -24.22 -45.55 16.55
CA GLY A 876 -23.79 -46.78 15.89
C GLY A 876 -23.96 -46.79 14.37
N ASP A 877 -24.50 -45.73 13.75
CA ASP A 877 -24.53 -45.52 12.28
C ASP A 877 -23.36 -44.61 11.88
N ALA A 878 -22.16 -45.18 11.88
CA ALA A 878 -20.92 -44.44 11.67
C ALA A 878 -20.67 -44.08 10.20
N ASN A 879 -21.23 -44.84 9.26
CA ASN A 879 -21.11 -44.56 7.83
C ASN A 879 -22.23 -43.62 7.31
N GLY A 880 -23.27 -43.36 8.12
CA GLY A 880 -24.35 -42.42 7.83
C GLY A 880 -25.33 -42.91 6.77
N ASP A 881 -25.46 -44.23 6.57
CA ASP A 881 -26.33 -44.80 5.55
C ASP A 881 -27.78 -45.03 6.03
N GLY A 882 -28.06 -44.75 7.30
CA GLY A 882 -29.38 -44.89 7.93
C GLY A 882 -29.74 -46.33 8.28
N SER A 883 -28.87 -47.31 7.98
CA SER A 883 -29.00 -48.70 8.38
C SER A 883 -28.36 -48.87 9.74
N VAL A 884 -29.18 -49.15 10.74
CA VAL A 884 -28.75 -49.04 12.12
C VAL A 884 -27.79 -50.17 12.52
N GLY A 885 -26.51 -49.82 12.71
CA GLY A 885 -25.49 -50.66 13.37
C GLY A 885 -25.27 -51.96 12.63
N ASP A 886 -25.05 -51.90 11.33
CA ASP A 886 -24.76 -53.05 10.49
C ASP A 886 -23.25 -53.34 10.40
N ILE A 887 -22.85 -54.31 9.58
CA ILE A 887 -21.42 -54.66 9.48
C ILE A 887 -20.56 -53.55 8.86
N GLY A 888 -21.18 -52.63 8.13
CA GLY A 888 -20.56 -51.46 7.51
C GLY A 888 -20.03 -50.46 8.54
N ASP A 889 -20.71 -50.27 9.67
CA ASP A 889 -20.33 -49.27 10.67
C ASP A 889 -19.01 -49.59 11.40
N PRO A 890 -18.78 -50.81 11.95
CA PRO A 890 -17.50 -51.18 12.51
C PRO A 890 -16.36 -51.12 11.49
N ILE A 891 -16.64 -51.45 10.22
CA ILE A 891 -15.64 -51.38 9.13
C ILE A 891 -15.27 -49.92 8.85
N PHE A 892 -16.25 -49.03 8.83
CA PHE A 892 -16.04 -47.60 8.60
C PHE A 892 -15.20 -46.98 9.73
N ILE A 893 -15.52 -47.29 10.99
CA ILE A 893 -14.74 -46.83 12.16
C ILE A 893 -13.29 -47.33 12.06
N LEU A 894 -13.06 -48.60 11.71
CA LEU A 894 -11.71 -49.13 11.52
C LEU A 894 -10.96 -48.46 10.36
N GLY A 895 -11.65 -48.13 9.27
CA GLY A 895 -11.11 -47.40 8.14
C GLY A 895 -10.67 -45.99 8.51
N TYR A 896 -11.51 -45.26 9.26
CA TYR A 896 -11.19 -43.96 9.83
C TYR A 896 -9.98 -44.02 10.76
N MET A 897 -9.93 -45.00 11.68
CA MET A 897 -8.87 -45.08 12.68
C MET A 897 -7.50 -45.52 12.14
N PHE A 898 -7.48 -46.42 11.14
CA PHE A 898 -6.24 -47.13 10.77
C PHE A 898 -5.88 -47.12 9.30
N ALA A 899 -6.77 -46.67 8.41
CA ALA A 899 -6.56 -46.74 6.96
C ALA A 899 -6.68 -45.38 6.25
N SER A 900 -6.55 -44.27 7.00
CA SER A 900 -6.74 -42.90 6.49
C SER A 900 -8.07 -42.73 5.74
N GLY A 901 -9.10 -43.47 6.16
CA GLY A 901 -10.46 -43.32 5.66
C GLY A 901 -11.06 -41.98 6.07
N PRO A 902 -12.14 -41.56 5.40
CA PRO A 902 -12.84 -40.32 5.76
C PRO A 902 -13.36 -40.38 7.21
N ALA A 903 -13.38 -39.22 7.88
CA ALA A 903 -13.98 -39.12 9.20
C ALA A 903 -15.51 -39.34 9.13
N PRO A 904 -16.13 -39.97 10.15
CA PRO A 904 -17.58 -40.03 10.28
C PRO A 904 -18.19 -38.63 10.21
N GLY A 905 -19.29 -38.48 9.46
CA GLY A 905 -20.03 -37.20 9.39
C GLY A 905 -20.49 -36.71 10.76
N CYS A 906 -20.76 -37.63 11.68
CA CYS A 906 -21.03 -37.35 13.09
C CYS A 906 -20.16 -38.25 13.97
N LEU A 907 -19.16 -37.71 14.69
CA LEU A 907 -18.28 -38.54 15.53
C LEU A 907 -19.04 -39.18 16.70
N GLU A 908 -20.16 -38.58 17.12
CA GLU A 908 -21.06 -39.15 18.13
C GLU A 908 -21.82 -40.38 17.64
N SER A 909 -22.00 -40.54 16.32
CA SER A 909 -22.53 -41.78 15.75
C SER A 909 -21.52 -42.92 15.83
N ALA A 910 -20.22 -42.60 15.75
CA ALA A 910 -19.11 -43.55 15.81
C ALA A 910 -18.67 -43.90 17.23
N ASP A 911 -18.97 -43.06 18.23
CA ASP A 911 -18.90 -43.39 19.66
C ASP A 911 -20.12 -44.26 20.06
N ALA A 912 -20.06 -45.51 19.63
CA ALA A 912 -21.14 -46.48 19.77
C ALA A 912 -21.40 -46.89 21.23
N ASN A 913 -20.41 -46.76 22.12
CA ASN A 913 -20.57 -47.08 23.54
C ASN A 913 -20.88 -45.85 24.42
N ALA A 914 -20.83 -44.64 23.84
CA ALA A 914 -21.08 -43.35 24.47
C ALA A 914 -20.12 -43.01 25.63
N ASP A 915 -18.84 -43.40 25.49
CA ASP A 915 -17.80 -43.12 26.49
C ASP A 915 -17.02 -41.81 26.24
N GLY A 916 -17.32 -41.12 25.13
CA GLY A 916 -16.73 -39.85 24.75
C GLY A 916 -15.46 -39.98 23.90
N ALA A 917 -15.13 -41.16 23.38
CA ALA A 917 -13.98 -41.35 22.49
C ALA A 917 -14.21 -42.43 21.42
N VAL A 918 -14.06 -42.08 20.14
CA VAL A 918 -14.10 -43.07 19.03
C VAL A 918 -12.85 -43.93 19.03
N ASN A 919 -12.98 -45.19 19.42
CA ASN A 919 -11.87 -46.14 19.53
C ASN A 919 -12.28 -47.61 19.26
N LEU A 920 -11.38 -48.56 19.51
CA LEU A 920 -11.64 -49.99 19.28
C LEU A 920 -12.79 -50.53 20.15
N ALA A 921 -13.09 -49.91 21.29
CA ALA A 921 -14.21 -50.27 22.15
C ALA A 921 -15.55 -50.06 21.45
N ASP A 922 -15.69 -49.07 20.56
CA ASP A 922 -16.89 -48.83 19.77
C ASP A 922 -17.11 -49.90 18.72
N VAL A 923 -16.04 -50.25 18.00
CA VAL A 923 -16.03 -51.36 17.03
C VAL A 923 -16.46 -52.66 17.71
N ILE A 924 -15.89 -52.95 18.89
CA ILE A 924 -16.24 -54.13 19.67
C ILE A 924 -17.70 -54.07 20.14
N SER A 925 -18.16 -52.91 20.63
CA SER A 925 -19.53 -52.70 21.08
C SER A 925 -20.54 -53.02 19.98
N LEU A 926 -20.33 -52.51 18.77
CA LEU A 926 -21.19 -52.76 17.61
C LEU A 926 -21.17 -54.23 17.17
N LEU A 927 -20.00 -54.86 17.08
CA LEU A 927 -19.89 -56.28 16.68
C LEU A 927 -20.53 -57.22 17.71
N VAL A 928 -20.39 -56.94 19.01
CA VAL A 928 -21.01 -57.71 20.09
C VAL A 928 -22.53 -57.53 20.07
N HIS A 929 -23.01 -56.32 19.81
CA HIS A 929 -24.44 -56.08 19.60
C HIS A 929 -24.98 -56.87 18.39
N LEU A 930 -24.27 -56.85 17.27
CA LEU A 930 -24.64 -57.49 16.01
C LEU A 930 -24.70 -59.02 16.05
N PHE A 931 -23.70 -59.66 16.65
CA PHE A 931 -23.50 -61.12 16.52
C PHE A 931 -23.68 -61.90 17.82
N GLU A 932 -23.57 -61.26 18.99
CA GLU A 932 -23.61 -61.94 20.29
C GLU A 932 -24.83 -61.54 21.14
N MET A 933 -25.79 -60.80 20.57
CA MET A 933 -26.93 -60.21 21.28
C MET A 933 -26.52 -59.35 22.49
N GLY A 934 -25.45 -58.58 22.32
CA GLY A 934 -25.01 -57.56 23.28
C GLY A 934 -26.02 -56.42 23.48
N PRO A 935 -25.81 -55.56 24.49
CA PRO A 935 -26.64 -54.39 24.71
C PRO A 935 -26.67 -53.51 23.46
N ALA A 936 -27.85 -52.95 23.16
CA ALA A 936 -27.99 -51.97 22.09
C ALA A 936 -27.19 -50.69 22.40
N PRO A 937 -26.70 -49.98 21.37
CA PRO A 937 -26.11 -48.65 21.55
C PRO A 937 -27.00 -47.74 22.40
N PRO A 938 -26.42 -46.91 23.28
CA PRO A 938 -27.16 -45.91 24.02
C PRO A 938 -27.93 -44.94 23.10
N ALA A 939 -28.99 -44.31 23.62
CA ALA A 939 -29.75 -43.33 22.84
C ALA A 939 -28.84 -42.18 22.32
N PRO A 940 -29.06 -41.67 21.09
CA PRO A 940 -30.20 -41.94 20.20
C PRO A 940 -30.03 -43.22 19.35
N TYR A 941 -30.86 -44.24 19.59
CA TYR A 941 -30.90 -45.53 18.87
C TYR A 941 -32.28 -46.17 19.11
N PRO A 942 -32.92 -46.87 18.14
CA PRO A 942 -32.51 -47.08 16.75
C PRO A 942 -33.05 -46.00 15.80
N SER A 943 -33.49 -44.87 16.33
CA SER A 943 -34.08 -43.79 15.55
C SER A 943 -33.35 -42.49 15.85
N CYS A 944 -33.42 -41.59 14.88
CA CYS A 944 -32.93 -40.23 15.00
C CYS A 944 -33.38 -39.58 16.29
N GLY A 945 -32.44 -38.92 16.95
CA GLY A 945 -32.73 -38.18 18.16
C GLY A 945 -31.54 -37.38 18.62
N THR A 946 -31.78 -36.59 19.66
CA THR A 946 -30.76 -35.84 20.37
C THR A 946 -30.16 -36.69 21.49
N PRO A 947 -28.90 -36.47 21.86
CA PRO A 947 -28.27 -37.24 22.93
C PRO A 947 -28.94 -36.93 24.28
N SER A 948 -29.01 -37.94 25.14
CA SER A 948 -29.65 -37.83 26.47
C SER A 948 -28.80 -37.09 27.52
N VAL A 949 -27.53 -36.81 27.20
CA VAL A 949 -26.55 -36.02 27.97
C VAL A 949 -25.71 -35.25 26.93
N GLY A 950 -25.17 -34.07 27.27
CA GLY A 950 -24.50 -33.19 26.29
C GLY A 950 -23.40 -33.88 25.47
N LEU A 951 -23.24 -33.43 24.21
CA LEU A 951 -22.26 -33.94 23.24
C LEU A 951 -20.82 -33.75 23.78
N LEU A 952 -20.02 -34.81 23.78
CA LEU A 952 -18.59 -34.78 24.13
C LEU A 952 -17.70 -34.82 22.87
N LEU A 953 -18.27 -35.23 21.73
CA LEU A 953 -17.67 -35.26 20.39
C LEU A 953 -18.53 -34.43 19.42
N GLY A 954 -17.91 -33.84 18.39
CA GLY A 954 -18.61 -32.99 17.41
C GLY A 954 -19.35 -33.78 16.32
N CYS A 955 -20.35 -33.16 15.69
CA CYS A 955 -20.99 -33.69 14.48
C CYS A 955 -21.02 -32.61 13.39
N VAL A 956 -20.51 -32.96 12.21
CA VAL A 956 -20.30 -32.06 11.07
C VAL A 956 -21.49 -32.12 10.12
N SER A 957 -22.12 -33.29 9.98
CA SER A 957 -23.37 -33.49 9.27
C SER A 957 -24.36 -34.31 10.11
N PRO A 958 -25.68 -34.05 10.02
CA PRO A 958 -26.68 -34.97 10.56
C PRO A 958 -26.57 -36.33 9.84
N SER A 959 -26.59 -37.44 10.57
CA SER A 959 -26.69 -38.79 9.97
C SER A 959 -28.16 -39.21 9.75
N CYS A 960 -29.07 -38.24 9.89
CA CYS A 960 -30.51 -38.44 9.83
C CYS A 960 -31.07 -37.86 8.52
N PRO A 961 -31.85 -38.65 7.74
CA PRO A 961 -32.41 -38.23 6.46
C PRO A 961 -33.51 -37.16 6.56
#